data_AF-A0A060UPV6-F1
#
_entry.id   AF-A0A060UPV6-F1
#
_cell.length_a   1.000
_cell.length_b   1.000
_cell.length_c   1.000
_cell.angle_alpha   90.00
_cell.angle_beta   90.00
_cell.angle_gamma   90.00
#
_symmetry.space_group_name_H-M   'P 1'
#
loop_
_entity.id
_entity.type
_entity.pdbx_description
1 polymer ?
#
loop_
_entity_poly.entity_id
_entity_poly.type
_entity_poly.pdbx_seq_one_letter_code
_entity_poly.pdbx_strand_id
1 'polypeptide(L)'
;MSNRNVLKNLSNSMITITIAVALIIVWLLAASPVSTRAEAYIGGSMLAVMISILLIGRKLKFREPWVTPLRIVSIFLAIFLTARYLVWRVEFTIGGFGLISLIAGLMLFAAEVYSMGFAFLGYFVNVYPRHRTPVPLPADESLLPSVDIVVPTYNEPAELLEVTLLGALNITYPKDKVHLHLLDDGGTDDRCNKPLIAEQSLARRHVLQELCLKLGIAYHTRVHNDHAKAGNINAALNNLSGELMVILDADHVPTRDFLTKTVGFFLQDKKCFLVQTPHSFINADPIEKNLGIFHDSPPETELFHNVIQTGLDGWNASFFCGSAAVMRRSMLLEVGGIQGDTITEDAETAMVLHAKGYHSVFLNESLSIGLQPETVMSFIAQRVRWAQGALQLLYFKNPLTLPGLKLTQRIAYLASFSYWFFPFSRIVTILAPSMFLFFGVMVYDATTEQYVIYGAPYFLSSIIFSDFIYGKIRWPLISDVYEMVQTPLAAPALAATLLRPRKPTFRVTPKGEQMDKDFLTPTVWVQYTLLLIVSVSLITGGWRWFEHPGQRPQLIFTMLWEIINFMIVAAAVGVTLERKQRREEFRIIPVKPIPAAMMTGTKKIMVEFIDLSANGARLIVMDKQFSTEQLVSTEPLTFLFKSSLHKNLLVSIPATVLNIESGRVGVQFQYRDMQQKAEIVDLIYGDSQHLEARLERRRKRITFFAAYLYIAKKSAAGLGNNVSFIAVQSLRSLMENTHKLFIVRARHWWTLVFSGRSDC
;
A
#
# COMPACT_ATOMS: atom_id res chain seq x y z
N MET A 1 -24.43 -3.84 -40.21
CA MET A 1 -23.77 -3.04 -39.16
C MET A 1 -24.56 -1.75 -38.97
N SER A 2 -25.05 -1.44 -37.76
CA SER A 2 -25.87 -0.24 -37.49
C SER A 2 -25.08 1.05 -37.77
N ASN A 3 -25.68 2.06 -38.42
CA ASN A 3 -25.11 3.38 -38.67
C ASN A 3 -24.49 4.04 -37.42
N ARG A 4 -24.98 3.71 -36.21
CA ARG A 4 -24.38 4.14 -34.94
C ARG A 4 -22.97 3.61 -34.71
N ASN A 5 -22.69 2.37 -35.09
CA ASN A 5 -21.36 1.78 -34.94
C ASN A 5 -20.37 2.40 -35.93
N VAL A 6 -20.82 2.72 -37.15
CA VAL A 6 -20.01 3.42 -38.15
C VAL A 6 -19.65 4.83 -37.69
N LEU A 7 -20.64 5.59 -37.20
CA LEU A 7 -20.42 6.94 -36.65
C LEU A 7 -19.51 6.94 -35.42
N LYS A 8 -19.68 5.96 -34.51
CA LYS A 8 -18.82 5.81 -33.33
C LYS A 8 -17.38 5.43 -33.70
N ASN A 9 -17.21 4.56 -34.68
CA ASN A 9 -15.88 4.19 -35.17
C ASN A 9 -15.20 5.37 -35.89
N LEU A 10 -15.92 6.11 -36.74
CA LEU A 10 -15.41 7.32 -37.38
C LEU A 10 -14.98 8.39 -36.36
N SER A 11 -15.80 8.62 -35.33
CA SER A 11 -15.48 9.54 -34.24
C SER A 11 -14.24 9.10 -33.46
N ASN A 12 -14.12 7.82 -33.11
CA ASN A 12 -12.94 7.29 -32.42
C ASN A 12 -11.67 7.35 -33.28
N SER A 13 -11.78 7.07 -34.58
CA SER A 13 -10.68 7.19 -35.53
C SER A 13 -10.22 8.64 -35.67
N MET A 14 -11.14 9.60 -35.78
CA MET A 14 -10.83 11.03 -35.81
C MET A 14 -10.12 11.49 -34.54
N ILE A 15 -10.60 11.11 -33.35
CA ILE A 15 -9.96 11.46 -32.08
C ILE A 15 -8.54 10.88 -32.01
N THR A 16 -8.37 9.63 -32.43
CA THR A 16 -7.06 8.96 -32.43
C THR A 16 -6.08 9.65 -33.37
N ILE A 17 -6.53 10.00 -34.58
CA ILE A 17 -5.73 10.76 -35.56
C ILE A 17 -5.36 12.13 -34.99
N THR A 18 -6.30 12.86 -34.38
CA THR A 18 -6.04 14.17 -33.77
C THR A 18 -4.99 14.08 -32.65
N ILE A 19 -5.09 13.07 -31.77
CA ILE A 19 -4.10 12.85 -30.71
C ILE A 19 -2.73 12.50 -31.30
N ALA A 20 -2.69 11.62 -32.31
CA ALA A 20 -1.45 11.24 -32.98
C ALA A 20 -0.78 12.45 -33.65
N VAL A 21 -1.55 13.26 -34.38
CA VAL A 21 -1.06 14.51 -34.99
C VAL A 21 -0.57 15.49 -33.92
N ALA A 22 -1.30 15.66 -32.82
CA ALA A 22 -0.87 16.53 -31.71
C ALA A 22 0.45 16.04 -31.08
N LEU A 23 0.60 14.74 -30.85
CA LEU A 23 1.85 14.16 -30.34
C LEU A 23 3.01 14.30 -31.33
N ILE A 24 2.76 14.14 -32.63
CA ILE A 24 3.76 14.38 -33.68
C ILE A 24 4.19 15.85 -33.68
N ILE A 25 3.25 16.79 -33.61
CA ILE A 25 3.57 18.23 -33.53
C ILE A 25 4.38 18.53 -32.28
N VAL A 26 3.97 18.00 -31.12
CA VAL A 26 4.73 18.14 -29.86
C VAL A 26 6.16 17.64 -30.03
N TRP A 27 6.34 16.48 -30.66
CA TRP A 27 7.66 15.90 -30.87
C TRP A 27 8.50 16.70 -31.87
N LEU A 28 7.93 17.14 -32.99
CA LEU A 28 8.62 17.98 -33.98
C LEU A 28 9.06 19.31 -33.38
N LEU A 29 8.21 19.94 -32.57
CA LEU A 29 8.54 21.17 -31.85
C LEU A 29 9.60 20.91 -30.77
N ALA A 30 9.48 19.79 -30.05
CA ALA A 30 10.44 19.41 -29.01
C ALA A 30 11.80 18.98 -29.59
N ALA A 31 11.86 18.50 -30.83
CA ALA A 31 13.12 18.18 -31.50
C ALA A 31 13.80 19.41 -32.14
N SER A 32 13.11 20.56 -32.19
CA SER A 32 13.68 21.76 -32.78
C SER A 32 14.93 22.21 -32.01
N PRO A 33 16.08 22.41 -32.69
CA PRO A 33 17.25 22.96 -32.05
C PRO A 33 16.97 24.44 -31.70
N VAL A 34 17.27 24.81 -30.46
CA VAL A 34 17.12 26.18 -29.96
C VAL A 34 18.35 26.55 -29.14
N SER A 35 18.64 27.85 -29.04
CA SER A 35 19.72 28.31 -28.16
C SER A 35 19.39 28.04 -26.69
N THR A 36 20.41 27.87 -25.86
CA THR A 36 20.25 27.68 -24.41
C THR A 36 19.41 28.79 -23.75
N ARG A 37 19.54 30.03 -24.21
CA ARG A 37 18.69 31.15 -23.74
C ARG A 37 17.23 30.99 -24.13
N ALA A 38 16.95 30.59 -25.37
CA ALA A 38 15.60 30.33 -25.83
C ALA A 38 14.96 29.17 -25.05
N GLU A 39 15.72 28.10 -24.80
CA GLU A 39 15.26 26.99 -23.96
C GLU A 39 14.89 27.46 -22.55
N ALA A 40 15.71 28.32 -21.93
CA ALA A 40 15.40 28.86 -20.60
C ALA A 40 14.05 29.62 -20.57
N TYR A 41 13.74 30.39 -21.62
CA TYR A 41 12.44 31.07 -21.73
C TYR A 41 11.29 30.08 -21.94
N ILE A 42 11.48 29.07 -22.79
CA ILE A 42 10.47 28.01 -23.04
C ILE A 42 10.18 27.25 -21.75
N GLY A 43 11.22 26.69 -21.11
CA GLY A 43 11.09 25.94 -19.87
C GLY A 43 10.46 26.77 -18.75
N GLY A 44 10.96 28.00 -18.54
CA GLY A 44 10.45 28.89 -17.49
C GLY A 44 8.98 29.30 -17.70
N SER A 45 8.60 29.66 -18.93
CA SER A 45 7.22 30.06 -19.25
C SER A 45 6.24 28.89 -19.12
N MET A 46 6.59 27.70 -19.61
CA MET A 46 5.75 26.50 -19.47
C MET A 46 5.57 26.07 -18.02
N LEU A 47 6.64 26.12 -17.21
CA LEU A 47 6.53 25.88 -15.78
C LEU A 47 5.60 26.89 -15.09
N ALA A 48 5.70 28.18 -15.44
CA ALA A 48 4.81 29.21 -14.88
C ALA A 48 3.34 28.94 -15.23
N VAL A 49 3.06 28.47 -16.45
CA VAL A 49 1.71 28.04 -16.86
C VAL A 49 1.27 26.82 -16.04
N MET A 50 2.11 25.79 -15.90
CA MET A 50 1.78 24.60 -15.11
C MET A 50 1.53 24.93 -13.63
N ILE A 51 2.32 25.82 -13.04
CA ILE A 51 2.11 26.31 -11.66
C ILE A 51 0.76 27.04 -11.57
N SER A 52 0.43 27.87 -12.56
CA SER A 52 -0.86 28.57 -12.61
C SER A 52 -2.02 27.57 -12.70
N ILE A 53 -1.92 26.56 -13.56
CA ILE A 53 -2.89 25.45 -13.66
C ILE A 53 -3.03 24.73 -12.32
N LEU A 54 -1.91 24.45 -11.65
CA LEU A 54 -1.90 23.81 -10.35
C LEU A 54 -2.64 24.64 -9.29
N LEU A 55 -2.34 25.94 -9.21
CA LEU A 55 -2.96 26.84 -8.23
C LEU A 55 -4.46 27.03 -8.47
N ILE A 56 -4.88 27.10 -9.74
CA ILE A 56 -6.30 27.13 -10.13
C ILE A 56 -6.96 25.79 -9.76
N GLY A 57 -6.38 24.67 -10.19
CA GLY A 57 -6.93 23.34 -9.96
C GLY A 57 -7.09 22.97 -8.49
N ARG A 58 -6.23 23.49 -7.61
CA ARG A 58 -6.37 23.33 -6.15
C ARG A 58 -7.68 23.89 -5.59
N LYS A 59 -8.31 24.84 -6.29
CA LYS A 59 -9.59 25.45 -5.89
C LYS A 59 -10.80 24.75 -6.50
N LEU A 60 -10.61 23.97 -7.57
CA LEU A 60 -11.69 23.30 -8.30
C LEU A 60 -12.02 21.95 -7.66
N LYS A 61 -13.30 21.60 -7.63
CA LYS A 61 -13.74 20.24 -7.28
C LYS A 61 -13.53 19.30 -8.46
N PHE A 62 -13.26 18.02 -8.19
CA PHE A 62 -12.98 17.00 -9.21
C PHE A 62 -14.00 16.95 -10.37
N ARG A 63 -15.29 17.21 -10.08
CA ARG A 63 -16.40 17.14 -11.06
C ARG A 63 -16.59 18.42 -11.87
N GLU A 64 -15.84 19.47 -11.60
CA GLU A 64 -15.99 20.73 -12.34
C GLU A 64 -15.48 20.56 -13.78
N PRO A 65 -16.20 21.13 -14.78
CA PRO A 65 -15.95 20.87 -16.20
C PRO A 65 -14.55 21.29 -16.65
N TRP A 66 -13.94 22.28 -15.99
CA TRP A 66 -12.63 22.81 -16.32
C TRP A 66 -11.45 21.96 -15.83
N VAL A 67 -11.66 21.04 -14.87
CA VAL A 67 -10.56 20.23 -14.31
C VAL A 67 -9.95 19.30 -15.36
N THR A 68 -10.77 18.68 -16.19
CA THR A 68 -10.28 17.73 -17.21
C THR A 68 -9.48 18.44 -18.32
N PRO A 69 -9.95 19.55 -18.93
CA PRO A 69 -9.14 20.33 -19.86
C PRO A 69 -7.81 20.82 -19.26
N LEU A 70 -7.84 21.38 -18.05
CA LEU A 70 -6.63 21.83 -17.35
C LEU A 70 -5.64 20.70 -17.13
N ARG A 71 -6.14 19.51 -16.78
CA ARG A 71 -5.33 18.30 -16.65
C ARG A 71 -4.66 17.93 -17.96
N ILE A 72 -5.42 17.88 -19.05
CA ILE A 72 -4.93 17.51 -20.39
C ILE A 72 -3.84 18.50 -20.84
N VAL A 73 -4.06 19.80 -20.67
CA VAL A 73 -3.05 20.82 -20.99
C VAL A 73 -1.78 20.61 -20.17
N SER A 74 -1.91 20.38 -18.86
CA SER A 74 -0.77 20.07 -17.98
C SER A 74 0.01 18.83 -18.43
N ILE A 75 -0.69 17.77 -18.88
CA ILE A 75 -0.07 16.56 -19.45
C ILE A 75 0.73 16.89 -20.71
N PHE A 76 0.14 17.63 -21.66
CA PHE A 76 0.84 17.99 -22.90
C PHE A 76 2.08 18.86 -22.64
N LEU A 77 2.01 19.80 -21.68
CA LEU A 77 3.18 20.59 -21.27
C LEU A 77 4.26 19.72 -20.64
N ALA A 78 3.89 18.77 -19.77
CA ALA A 78 4.84 17.83 -19.16
C ALA A 78 5.48 16.90 -20.21
N ILE A 79 4.69 16.38 -21.16
CA ILE A 79 5.19 15.58 -22.28
C ILE A 79 6.18 16.39 -23.13
N PHE A 80 5.83 17.63 -23.47
CA PHE A 80 6.70 18.51 -24.25
C PHE A 80 8.04 18.77 -23.54
N LEU A 81 8.02 19.16 -22.26
CA LEU A 81 9.24 19.41 -21.49
C LEU A 81 10.08 18.14 -21.30
N THR A 82 9.44 16.98 -21.14
CA THR A 82 10.14 15.69 -21.09
C THR A 82 10.78 15.35 -22.44
N ALA A 83 10.08 15.58 -23.55
CA ALA A 83 10.62 15.36 -24.89
C ALA A 83 11.81 16.29 -25.19
N ARG A 84 11.73 17.57 -24.81
CA ARG A 84 12.85 18.53 -24.89
C ARG A 84 14.09 18.01 -24.17
N TYR A 85 13.90 17.55 -22.93
CA TYR A 85 14.98 16.97 -22.15
C TYR A 85 15.55 15.69 -22.78
N LEU A 86 14.68 14.80 -23.30
CA LEU A 86 15.11 13.55 -23.90
C LEU A 86 15.92 13.76 -25.18
N VAL A 87 15.48 14.65 -26.06
CA VAL A 87 16.23 15.05 -27.27
C VAL A 87 17.58 15.62 -26.87
N TRP A 88 17.60 16.54 -25.90
CA TRP A 88 18.84 17.11 -25.39
C TRP A 88 19.79 16.04 -24.83
N ARG A 89 19.27 15.09 -24.04
CA ARG A 89 20.07 14.00 -23.48
C ARG A 89 20.71 13.16 -24.58
N VAL A 90 19.93 12.72 -25.57
CA VAL A 90 20.41 11.85 -26.66
C VAL A 90 21.43 12.54 -27.55
N GLU A 91 21.15 13.78 -27.97
CA GLU A 91 21.96 14.45 -29.00
C GLU A 91 23.22 15.11 -28.45
N PHE A 92 23.19 15.62 -27.22
CA PHE A 92 24.25 16.52 -26.72
C PHE A 92 25.01 16.00 -25.51
N THR A 93 24.51 14.97 -24.81
CA THR A 93 25.08 14.61 -23.49
C THR A 93 25.63 13.19 -23.39
N ILE A 94 25.37 12.31 -24.36
CA ILE A 94 25.87 10.93 -24.37
C ILE A 94 27.16 10.88 -25.20
N GLY A 95 28.26 10.49 -24.56
CA GLY A 95 29.56 10.31 -25.22
C GLY A 95 30.69 11.09 -24.53
N GLY A 96 31.81 11.24 -25.23
CA GLY A 96 32.88 12.18 -24.85
C GLY A 96 33.93 11.68 -23.85
N PHE A 97 33.63 10.66 -23.03
CA PHE A 97 34.53 10.24 -21.95
C PHE A 97 34.68 8.71 -21.91
N GLY A 98 35.79 8.16 -22.41
CA GLY A 98 36.22 6.76 -22.23
C GLY A 98 35.15 5.64 -22.37
N LEU A 99 35.51 4.40 -22.00
CA LEU A 99 34.54 3.30 -22.02
C LEU A 99 33.68 3.26 -20.74
N ILE A 100 34.29 3.48 -19.58
CA ILE A 100 33.61 3.40 -18.27
C ILE A 100 32.53 4.49 -18.14
N SER A 101 32.87 5.73 -18.52
CA SER A 101 31.92 6.85 -18.45
C SER A 101 30.80 6.71 -19.50
N LEU A 102 31.07 6.15 -20.69
CA LEU A 102 30.03 5.77 -21.64
C LEU A 102 29.06 4.74 -21.06
N ILE A 103 29.56 3.65 -20.47
CA ILE A 103 28.71 2.60 -19.86
C ILE A 103 27.87 3.20 -18.72
N ALA A 104 28.50 3.99 -17.83
CA ALA A 104 27.82 4.65 -16.74
C ALA A 104 26.73 5.64 -17.22
N GLY A 105 27.04 6.43 -18.25
CA GLY A 105 26.10 7.35 -18.88
C GLY A 105 24.93 6.65 -19.55
N LEU A 106 25.18 5.53 -20.25
CA LEU A 106 24.11 4.71 -20.85
C LEU A 106 23.23 4.03 -19.79
N MET A 107 23.80 3.57 -18.68
CA MET A 107 23.01 3.02 -17.57
C MET A 107 22.11 4.09 -16.94
N LEU A 108 22.65 5.28 -16.68
CA LEU A 108 21.86 6.41 -16.18
C LEU A 108 20.76 6.78 -17.18
N PHE A 109 21.10 6.89 -18.46
CA PHE A 109 20.13 7.17 -19.51
C PHE A 109 19.02 6.11 -19.58
N ALA A 110 19.34 4.82 -19.45
CA ALA A 110 18.34 3.75 -19.40
C ALA A 110 17.39 3.89 -18.20
N ALA A 111 17.91 4.25 -17.01
CA ALA A 111 17.11 4.52 -15.82
C ALA A 111 16.19 5.75 -16.00
N GLU A 112 16.69 6.79 -16.67
CA GLU A 112 15.93 7.98 -17.02
C GLU A 112 14.81 7.67 -18.03
N VAL A 113 15.11 6.91 -19.10
CA VAL A 113 14.13 6.47 -20.09
C VAL A 113 13.04 5.63 -19.45
N TYR A 114 13.40 4.73 -18.54
CA TYR A 114 12.42 3.98 -17.74
C TYR A 114 11.51 4.94 -16.95
N SER A 115 12.10 5.89 -16.23
CA SER A 115 11.35 6.84 -15.39
C SER A 115 10.41 7.73 -16.21
N MET A 116 10.86 8.22 -17.37
CA MET A 116 10.04 9.01 -18.30
C MET A 116 8.94 8.17 -18.95
N GLY A 117 9.26 6.95 -19.38
CA GLY A 117 8.28 6.01 -19.92
C GLY A 117 7.18 5.72 -18.90
N PHE A 118 7.57 5.49 -17.64
CA PHE A 118 6.62 5.31 -16.55
C PHE A 118 5.81 6.59 -16.27
N ALA A 119 6.42 7.77 -16.33
CA ALA A 119 5.70 9.04 -16.22
C ALA A 119 4.64 9.20 -17.32
N PHE A 120 4.97 8.88 -18.57
CA PHE A 120 4.00 8.91 -19.69
C PHE A 120 2.85 7.92 -19.50
N LEU A 121 3.14 6.72 -19.01
CA LEU A 121 2.12 5.73 -18.66
C LEU A 121 1.22 6.26 -17.52
N GLY A 122 1.81 6.91 -16.51
CA GLY A 122 1.07 7.57 -15.44
C GLY A 122 0.19 8.72 -15.95
N TYR A 123 0.68 9.52 -16.89
CA TYR A 123 -0.09 10.59 -17.53
C TYR A 123 -1.29 10.01 -18.27
N PHE A 124 -1.08 8.96 -19.07
CA PHE A 124 -2.12 8.25 -19.80
C PHE A 124 -3.22 7.72 -18.86
N VAL A 125 -2.83 6.98 -17.81
CA VAL A 125 -3.78 6.44 -16.83
C VAL A 125 -4.62 7.55 -16.18
N ASN A 126 -4.01 8.71 -15.94
CA ASN A 126 -4.67 9.81 -15.24
C ASN A 126 -5.31 10.86 -16.18
N VAL A 127 -5.40 10.65 -17.50
CA VAL A 127 -6.11 11.59 -18.40
C VAL A 127 -7.57 11.75 -17.97
N TYR A 128 -8.26 10.62 -17.76
CA TYR A 128 -9.70 10.58 -17.49
C TYR A 128 -10.06 9.67 -16.29
N PRO A 129 -9.58 9.97 -15.07
CA PRO A 129 -10.04 9.31 -13.85
C PRO A 129 -11.54 9.44 -13.72
N ARG A 130 -12.21 8.33 -13.41
CA ARG A 130 -13.67 8.24 -13.43
C ARG A 130 -14.21 8.17 -12.01
N HIS A 131 -14.92 9.21 -11.58
CA HIS A 131 -15.58 9.21 -10.28
C HIS A 131 -16.94 8.53 -10.39
N ARG A 132 -17.01 7.27 -9.96
CA ARG A 132 -18.27 6.54 -9.82
C ARG A 132 -19.03 6.99 -8.57
N THR A 133 -20.35 6.88 -8.60
CA THR A 133 -21.21 6.98 -7.42
C THR A 133 -22.02 5.70 -7.32
N PRO A 134 -22.35 5.22 -6.11
CA PRO A 134 -23.23 4.08 -5.93
C PRO A 134 -24.50 4.20 -6.77
N VAL A 135 -24.87 3.12 -7.44
CA VAL A 135 -26.12 3.02 -8.19
C VAL A 135 -27.22 2.58 -7.23
N PRO A 136 -28.33 3.33 -7.08
CA PRO A 136 -29.41 2.95 -6.20
C PRO A 136 -29.97 1.56 -6.54
N LEU A 137 -30.23 0.77 -5.51
CA LEU A 137 -30.90 -0.52 -5.65
C LEU A 137 -32.41 -0.32 -5.91
N PRO A 138 -33.06 -1.22 -6.67
CA PRO A 138 -34.52 -1.21 -6.80
C PRO A 138 -35.17 -1.43 -5.43
N ALA A 139 -36.34 -0.81 -5.23
CA ALA A 139 -37.14 -1.01 -4.02
C ALA A 139 -37.73 -2.42 -3.93
N ASP A 140 -37.97 -3.06 -5.08
CA ASP A 140 -38.39 -4.45 -5.16
C ASP A 140 -37.18 -5.37 -4.93
N GLU A 141 -37.13 -5.95 -3.72
CA GLU A 141 -36.06 -6.86 -3.30
C GLU A 141 -36.00 -8.13 -4.16
N SER A 142 -37.09 -8.52 -4.85
CA SER A 142 -37.09 -9.71 -5.71
C SER A 142 -36.13 -9.58 -6.89
N LEU A 143 -35.87 -8.35 -7.36
CA LEU A 143 -34.94 -8.04 -8.46
C LEU A 143 -33.47 -8.06 -8.05
N LEU A 144 -33.18 -8.14 -6.74
CA LEU A 144 -31.81 -8.19 -6.25
C LEU A 144 -31.18 -9.57 -6.48
N PRO A 145 -29.94 -9.66 -6.99
CA PRO A 145 -29.27 -10.94 -7.17
C PRO A 145 -28.93 -11.60 -5.84
N SER A 146 -28.84 -12.93 -5.82
CA SER A 146 -28.21 -13.66 -4.71
C SER A 146 -26.69 -13.44 -4.70
N VAL A 147 -26.11 -13.47 -3.51
CA VAL A 147 -24.70 -13.14 -3.26
C VAL A 147 -24.06 -14.17 -2.33
N ASP A 148 -22.99 -14.80 -2.80
CA ASP A 148 -22.12 -15.62 -1.95
C ASP A 148 -20.93 -14.79 -1.48
N ILE A 149 -20.75 -14.64 -0.18
CA ILE A 149 -19.57 -13.99 0.42
C ILE A 149 -18.58 -15.09 0.79
N VAL A 150 -17.39 -15.04 0.22
CA VAL A 150 -16.32 -16.02 0.47
C VAL A 150 -15.15 -15.38 1.22
N VAL A 151 -14.71 -16.04 2.28
CA VAL A 151 -13.58 -15.64 3.11
C VAL A 151 -12.53 -16.76 3.09
N PRO A 152 -11.51 -16.70 2.22
CA PRO A 152 -10.43 -17.68 2.22
C PRO A 152 -9.45 -17.42 3.37
N THR A 153 -8.99 -18.51 4.00
CA THR A 153 -8.05 -18.47 5.13
C THR A 153 -7.04 -19.62 5.03
N TYR A 154 -5.85 -19.42 5.61
CA TYR A 154 -4.77 -20.42 5.64
C TYR A 154 -4.18 -20.60 7.05
N ASN A 155 -3.74 -19.51 7.69
CA ASN A 155 -3.08 -19.52 8.99
C ASN A 155 -3.65 -18.47 9.96
N GLU A 156 -4.63 -17.69 9.54
CA GLU A 156 -5.22 -16.64 10.38
C GLU A 156 -5.94 -17.26 11.59
N PRO A 157 -5.82 -16.66 12.78
CA PRO A 157 -6.43 -17.19 14.00
C PRO A 157 -7.96 -17.05 13.98
N ALA A 158 -8.64 -17.91 14.74
CA ALA A 158 -10.10 -17.96 14.77
C ALA A 158 -10.72 -16.64 15.26
N GLU A 159 -10.05 -15.96 16.18
CA GLU A 159 -10.48 -14.68 16.75
C GLU A 159 -10.49 -13.56 15.70
N LEU A 160 -9.50 -13.55 14.81
CA LEU A 160 -9.44 -12.61 13.69
C LEU A 160 -10.54 -12.92 12.67
N LEU A 161 -10.71 -14.21 12.33
CA LEU A 161 -11.76 -14.65 11.40
C LEU A 161 -13.15 -14.31 11.93
N GLU A 162 -13.40 -14.52 13.22
CA GLU A 162 -14.67 -14.19 13.86
C GLU A 162 -15.05 -12.73 13.66
N VAL A 163 -14.12 -11.78 13.80
CA VAL A 163 -14.37 -10.35 13.57
C VAL A 163 -14.79 -10.09 12.12
N THR A 164 -14.08 -10.66 11.15
CA THR A 164 -14.40 -10.51 9.72
C THR A 164 -15.75 -11.14 9.37
N LEU A 165 -16.03 -12.34 9.87
CA LEU A 165 -17.28 -13.05 9.64
C LEU A 165 -18.48 -12.33 10.27
N LEU A 166 -18.33 -11.78 11.48
CA LEU A 166 -19.36 -10.94 12.10
C LEU A 166 -19.62 -9.66 11.29
N GLY A 167 -18.58 -9.01 10.77
CA GLY A 167 -18.72 -7.87 9.86
C GLY A 167 -19.49 -8.23 8.59
N ALA A 168 -19.19 -9.38 7.98
CA ALA A 168 -19.90 -9.88 6.81
C ALA A 168 -21.37 -10.22 7.09
N LEU A 169 -21.69 -10.82 8.23
CA LEU A 169 -23.07 -11.11 8.66
C LEU A 169 -23.90 -9.83 8.88
N ASN A 170 -23.24 -8.73 9.24
CA ASN A 170 -23.88 -7.44 9.49
C ASN A 170 -24.18 -6.63 8.22
N ILE A 171 -23.74 -7.08 7.04
CA ILE A 171 -24.05 -6.41 5.77
C ILE A 171 -25.57 -6.27 5.58
N THR A 172 -25.99 -5.08 5.14
CA THR A 172 -27.38 -4.76 4.82
C THR A 172 -27.74 -5.30 3.44
N TYR A 173 -28.52 -6.37 3.42
CA TYR A 173 -29.08 -7.01 2.23
C TYR A 173 -30.19 -8.00 2.67
N PRO A 174 -31.13 -8.41 1.79
CA PRO A 174 -32.07 -9.48 2.11
C PRO A 174 -31.35 -10.76 2.57
N LYS A 175 -31.69 -11.24 3.76
CA LYS A 175 -30.95 -12.31 4.45
C LYS A 175 -31.08 -13.67 3.73
N ASP A 176 -32.17 -13.89 3.02
CA ASP A 176 -32.41 -15.05 2.16
C ASP A 176 -31.55 -15.05 0.88
N LYS A 177 -30.94 -13.91 0.54
CA LYS A 177 -30.11 -13.73 -0.66
C LYS A 177 -28.61 -13.65 -0.39
N VAL A 178 -28.18 -13.71 0.86
CA VAL A 178 -26.75 -13.69 1.22
C VAL A 178 -26.36 -15.00 1.89
N HIS A 179 -25.33 -15.64 1.36
CA HIS A 179 -24.74 -16.83 1.95
C HIS A 179 -23.25 -16.58 2.24
N LEU A 180 -22.81 -16.91 3.45
CA LEU A 180 -21.42 -16.70 3.88
C LEU A 180 -20.69 -18.04 3.96
N HIS A 181 -19.48 -18.05 3.40
CA HIS A 181 -18.66 -19.24 3.24
C HIS A 181 -17.23 -18.98 3.72
N LEU A 182 -16.77 -19.75 4.70
CA LEU A 182 -15.37 -19.77 5.12
C LEU A 182 -14.64 -20.86 4.32
N LEU A 183 -13.55 -20.50 3.62
CA LEU A 183 -12.78 -21.42 2.79
C LEU A 183 -11.41 -21.68 3.43
N ASP A 184 -11.23 -22.81 4.10
CA ASP A 184 -10.05 -23.10 4.91
C ASP A 184 -9.03 -24.01 4.21
N ASP A 185 -7.91 -23.41 3.81
CA ASP A 185 -6.74 -24.11 3.26
C ASP A 185 -5.75 -24.57 4.36
N GLY A 186 -5.98 -24.18 5.62
CA GLY A 186 -5.20 -24.63 6.77
C GLY A 186 -5.59 -26.01 7.29
N GLY A 187 -6.85 -26.40 7.08
CA GLY A 187 -7.46 -27.66 7.53
C GLY A 187 -7.74 -28.69 6.40
N THR A 188 -7.01 -28.61 5.29
CA THR A 188 -7.17 -29.57 4.17
C THR A 188 -6.87 -31.01 4.56
N ASP A 189 -7.45 -31.97 3.84
CA ASP A 189 -7.26 -33.39 4.14
C ASP A 189 -5.77 -33.79 4.07
N ASP A 190 -5.03 -33.29 3.07
CA ASP A 190 -3.59 -33.50 2.93
C ASP A 190 -2.80 -32.95 4.14
N ARG A 191 -3.15 -31.77 4.66
CA ARG A 191 -2.47 -31.21 5.84
C ARG A 191 -2.82 -31.96 7.13
N CYS A 192 -4.06 -32.36 7.30
CA CYS A 192 -4.50 -33.20 8.42
C CYS A 192 -3.83 -34.57 8.44
N ASN A 193 -3.34 -35.06 7.28
CA ASN A 193 -2.63 -36.34 7.17
C ASN A 193 -1.10 -36.21 7.20
N LYS A 194 -0.51 -35.00 7.22
CA LYS A 194 0.94 -34.79 7.23
C LYS A 194 1.51 -34.89 8.65
N PRO A 195 2.38 -35.88 8.99
CA PRO A 195 2.76 -36.18 10.37
C PRO A 195 3.24 -34.99 11.22
N LEU A 196 3.97 -34.04 10.63
CA LEU A 196 4.54 -32.90 11.35
C LEU A 196 3.53 -31.77 11.67
N ILE A 197 2.42 -31.70 10.92
CA ILE A 197 1.44 -30.60 11.03
C ILE A 197 -0.01 -31.10 11.17
N ALA A 198 -0.21 -32.42 11.24
CA ALA A 198 -1.50 -33.09 11.29
C ALA A 198 -2.33 -32.63 12.49
N GLU A 199 -1.76 -32.70 13.69
CA GLU A 199 -2.42 -32.29 14.93
C GLU A 199 -2.87 -30.82 14.88
N GLN A 200 -1.96 -29.91 14.49
CA GLN A 200 -2.27 -28.49 14.35
C GLN A 200 -3.38 -28.24 13.31
N SER A 201 -3.34 -28.94 12.17
CA SER A 201 -4.30 -28.76 11.08
C SER A 201 -5.68 -29.33 11.43
N LEU A 202 -5.73 -30.48 12.13
CA LEU A 202 -6.96 -31.07 12.68
C LEU A 202 -7.59 -30.19 13.76
N ALA A 203 -6.77 -29.68 14.69
CA ALA A 203 -7.24 -28.77 15.73
C ALA A 203 -7.83 -27.49 15.12
N ARG A 204 -7.13 -26.89 14.14
CA ARG A 204 -7.65 -25.74 13.38
C ARG A 204 -8.98 -26.06 12.71
N ARG A 205 -9.06 -27.16 11.96
CA ARG A 205 -10.28 -27.57 11.26
C ARG A 205 -11.47 -27.66 12.21
N HIS A 206 -11.28 -28.33 13.35
CA HIS A 206 -12.31 -28.46 14.37
C HIS A 206 -12.77 -27.10 14.92
N VAL A 207 -11.82 -26.25 15.33
CA VAL A 207 -12.12 -24.89 15.85
C VAL A 207 -12.89 -24.05 14.83
N LEU A 208 -12.50 -24.10 13.55
CA LEU A 208 -13.16 -23.32 12.51
C LEU A 208 -14.52 -23.90 12.12
N GLN A 209 -14.71 -25.21 12.16
CA GLN A 209 -16.02 -25.85 11.98
C GLN A 209 -16.98 -25.46 13.11
N GLU A 210 -16.53 -25.47 14.37
CA GLU A 210 -17.33 -24.99 15.50
C GLU A 210 -17.68 -23.51 15.37
N LEU A 211 -16.72 -22.67 14.97
CA LEU A 211 -16.98 -21.24 14.73
C LEU A 211 -18.03 -21.05 13.65
N CYS A 212 -17.93 -21.78 12.53
CA CYS A 212 -18.90 -21.71 11.45
C CYS A 212 -20.29 -22.17 11.90
N LEU A 213 -20.37 -23.25 12.69
CA LEU A 213 -21.63 -23.73 13.27
C LEU A 213 -22.26 -22.70 14.20
N LYS A 214 -21.47 -22.07 15.08
CA LYS A 214 -21.92 -21.01 16.00
C LYS A 214 -22.46 -19.78 15.25
N LEU A 215 -21.85 -19.45 14.11
CA LEU A 215 -22.24 -18.31 13.28
C LEU A 215 -23.35 -18.65 12.25
N GLY A 216 -23.69 -19.92 12.08
CA GLY A 216 -24.67 -20.36 11.08
C GLY A 216 -24.18 -20.19 9.63
N ILE A 217 -22.88 -20.37 9.37
CA ILE A 217 -22.26 -20.19 8.06
C ILE A 217 -21.66 -21.49 7.53
N ALA A 218 -21.38 -21.55 6.23
CA ALA A 218 -20.83 -22.74 5.60
C ALA A 218 -19.30 -22.80 5.74
N TYR A 219 -18.79 -23.93 6.21
CA TYR A 219 -17.36 -24.24 6.19
C TYR A 219 -17.02 -25.07 4.94
N HIS A 220 -15.98 -24.68 4.21
CA HIS A 220 -15.44 -25.42 3.08
C HIS A 220 -13.96 -25.69 3.27
N THR A 221 -13.52 -26.85 2.81
CA THR A 221 -12.11 -27.20 2.65
C THR A 221 -11.96 -28.13 1.45
N ARG A 222 -10.75 -28.60 1.17
CA ARG A 222 -10.42 -29.43 0.00
C ARG A 222 -9.36 -30.48 0.33
N VAL A 223 -9.16 -31.39 -0.62
CA VAL A 223 -8.23 -32.51 -0.47
C VAL A 223 -6.77 -32.03 -0.48
N HIS A 224 -6.39 -31.22 -1.47
CA HIS A 224 -5.01 -30.77 -1.70
C HIS A 224 -4.88 -29.24 -1.78
N ASN A 225 -3.74 -28.71 -1.36
CA ASN A 225 -3.41 -27.28 -1.43
C ASN A 225 -2.82 -26.86 -2.80
N ASP A 226 -3.58 -27.06 -3.87
CA ASP A 226 -3.14 -26.66 -5.22
C ASP A 226 -3.45 -25.17 -5.48
N HIS A 227 -2.55 -24.44 -6.15
CA HIS A 227 -2.78 -23.04 -6.55
C HIS A 227 -3.21 -22.07 -5.42
N ALA A 228 -2.84 -22.36 -4.16
CA ALA A 228 -3.08 -21.50 -2.99
C ALA A 228 -4.53 -20.91 -2.95
N LYS A 229 -4.67 -19.60 -2.73
CA LYS A 229 -5.96 -18.90 -2.62
C LYS A 229 -6.84 -19.07 -3.86
N ALA A 230 -6.27 -19.00 -5.06
CA ALA A 230 -7.01 -19.21 -6.31
C ALA A 230 -7.67 -20.59 -6.32
N GLY A 231 -6.89 -21.63 -6.00
CA GLY A 231 -7.39 -23.00 -5.94
C GLY A 231 -8.42 -23.22 -4.82
N ASN A 232 -8.26 -22.55 -3.68
CA ASN A 232 -9.22 -22.61 -2.58
C ASN A 232 -10.59 -22.05 -3.01
N ILE A 233 -10.61 -20.85 -3.63
CA ILE A 233 -11.83 -20.25 -4.18
C ILE A 233 -12.42 -21.15 -5.26
N ASN A 234 -11.59 -21.67 -6.17
CA ASN A 234 -12.05 -22.51 -7.27
C ASN A 234 -12.66 -23.84 -6.80
N ALA A 235 -12.11 -24.46 -5.75
CA ALA A 235 -12.67 -25.68 -5.16
C ALA A 235 -14.08 -25.45 -4.60
N ALA A 236 -14.34 -24.25 -4.07
CA ALA A 236 -15.65 -23.88 -3.54
C ALA A 236 -16.66 -23.50 -4.65
N LEU A 237 -16.22 -23.00 -5.81
CA LEU A 237 -17.10 -22.43 -6.86
C LEU A 237 -18.32 -23.28 -7.24
N ASN A 238 -18.16 -24.61 -7.23
CA ASN A 238 -19.22 -25.56 -7.59
C ASN A 238 -20.28 -25.72 -6.48
N ASN A 239 -19.93 -25.45 -5.23
CA ASN A 239 -20.83 -25.51 -4.07
C ASN A 239 -21.55 -24.17 -3.82
N LEU A 240 -21.20 -23.14 -4.58
CA LEU A 240 -21.76 -21.81 -4.50
C LEU A 240 -22.97 -21.69 -5.45
N SER A 241 -23.92 -20.82 -5.14
CA SER A 241 -25.18 -20.68 -5.88
C SER A 241 -25.53 -19.23 -6.25
N GLY A 242 -24.92 -18.25 -5.57
CA GLY A 242 -25.06 -16.83 -5.78
C GLY A 242 -24.79 -16.40 -7.22
N GLU A 243 -25.57 -15.44 -7.73
CA GLU A 243 -25.28 -14.80 -9.01
C GLU A 243 -24.00 -13.96 -8.95
N LEU A 244 -23.78 -13.32 -7.80
CA LEU A 244 -22.59 -12.55 -7.48
C LEU A 244 -21.78 -13.24 -6.37
N MET A 245 -20.49 -12.96 -6.35
CA MET A 245 -19.56 -13.43 -5.34
C MET A 245 -18.80 -12.25 -4.74
N VAL A 246 -18.79 -12.11 -3.42
CA VAL A 246 -17.90 -11.19 -2.72
C VAL A 246 -16.67 -11.95 -2.25
N ILE A 247 -15.47 -11.45 -2.56
CA ILE A 247 -14.23 -12.02 -2.07
C ILE A 247 -13.63 -11.07 -1.03
N LEU A 248 -13.48 -11.55 0.21
CA LEU A 248 -12.85 -10.82 1.32
C LEU A 248 -11.70 -11.65 1.87
N ASP A 249 -10.50 -11.08 1.95
CA ASP A 249 -9.43 -11.70 2.74
C ASP A 249 -9.86 -11.87 4.20
N ALA A 250 -9.28 -12.86 4.88
CA ALA A 250 -9.54 -13.17 6.28
C ALA A 250 -9.45 -11.95 7.22
N ASP A 251 -8.59 -10.98 6.92
CA ASP A 251 -8.36 -9.77 7.70
C ASP A 251 -9.16 -8.53 7.24
N HIS A 252 -10.01 -8.65 6.20
CA HIS A 252 -10.78 -7.54 5.65
C HIS A 252 -12.24 -7.54 6.13
N VAL A 253 -12.52 -6.73 7.16
CA VAL A 253 -13.87 -6.56 7.71
C VAL A 253 -14.67 -5.60 6.82
N PRO A 254 -15.80 -6.03 6.23
CA PRO A 254 -16.60 -5.17 5.36
C PRO A 254 -17.47 -4.20 6.16
N THR A 255 -17.81 -3.06 5.56
CA THR A 255 -18.81 -2.12 6.11
C THR A 255 -20.21 -2.63 5.83
N ARG A 256 -21.18 -2.20 6.63
CA ARG A 256 -22.58 -2.66 6.52
C ARG A 256 -23.22 -2.31 5.17
N ASP A 257 -22.82 -1.21 4.57
CA ASP A 257 -23.30 -0.70 3.29
C ASP A 257 -22.53 -1.23 2.07
N PHE A 258 -21.69 -2.25 2.24
CA PHE A 258 -20.88 -2.82 1.16
C PHE A 258 -21.71 -3.24 -0.06
N LEU A 259 -22.75 -4.07 0.14
CA LEU A 259 -23.58 -4.58 -0.97
C LEU A 259 -24.53 -3.52 -1.53
N THR A 260 -25.10 -2.66 -0.67
CA THR A 260 -26.02 -1.60 -1.10
C THR A 260 -25.33 -0.58 -2.02
N LYS A 261 -24.01 -0.42 -1.88
CA LYS A 261 -23.22 0.47 -2.74
C LYS A 261 -22.61 -0.18 -3.98
N THR A 262 -22.49 -1.50 -4.02
CA THR A 262 -21.77 -2.23 -5.09
C THR A 262 -22.68 -2.98 -6.05
N VAL A 263 -23.75 -3.61 -5.57
CA VAL A 263 -24.61 -4.50 -6.39
C VAL A 263 -25.29 -3.76 -7.55
N GLY A 264 -25.65 -2.48 -7.37
CA GLY A 264 -26.35 -1.70 -8.39
C GLY A 264 -25.62 -1.59 -9.72
N PHE A 265 -24.28 -1.66 -9.73
CA PHE A 265 -23.50 -1.62 -10.98
C PHE A 265 -23.73 -2.86 -11.85
N PHE A 266 -23.95 -4.04 -11.26
CA PHE A 266 -24.23 -5.29 -11.99
C PHE A 266 -25.65 -5.33 -12.57
N LEU A 267 -26.57 -4.58 -11.96
CA LEU A 267 -27.93 -4.39 -12.46
C LEU A 267 -27.93 -3.42 -13.64
N GLN A 268 -27.15 -2.34 -13.54
CA GLN A 268 -27.01 -1.32 -14.58
C GLN A 268 -26.29 -1.85 -15.83
N ASP A 269 -25.23 -2.64 -15.64
CA ASP A 269 -24.42 -3.19 -16.73
C ASP A 269 -24.30 -4.72 -16.61
N LYS A 270 -25.00 -5.43 -17.51
CA LYS A 270 -24.96 -6.89 -17.58
C LYS A 270 -23.57 -7.43 -18.00
N LYS A 271 -22.70 -6.61 -18.60
CA LYS A 271 -21.30 -6.95 -18.90
C LYS A 271 -20.34 -6.63 -17.76
N CYS A 272 -20.80 -6.03 -16.66
CA CYS A 272 -19.98 -5.82 -15.48
C CYS A 272 -19.65 -7.17 -14.84
N PHE A 273 -18.36 -7.49 -14.76
CA PHE A 273 -17.84 -8.69 -14.10
C PHE A 273 -17.24 -8.40 -12.73
N LEU A 274 -16.84 -7.15 -12.47
CA LEU A 274 -16.11 -6.74 -11.28
C LEU A 274 -16.56 -5.35 -10.80
N VAL A 275 -16.82 -5.24 -9.50
CA VAL A 275 -16.80 -3.99 -8.75
C VAL A 275 -15.69 -4.10 -7.70
N GLN A 276 -14.61 -3.36 -7.88
CA GLN A 276 -13.49 -3.29 -6.94
C GLN A 276 -13.62 -2.05 -6.06
N THR A 277 -13.32 -2.19 -4.77
CA THR A 277 -13.25 -1.07 -3.82
C THR A 277 -11.82 -0.89 -3.28
N PRO A 278 -11.45 0.29 -2.74
CA PRO A 278 -10.17 0.53 -2.09
C PRO A 278 -9.87 -0.45 -0.95
N HIS A 279 -8.60 -0.86 -0.83
CA HIS A 279 -8.11 -1.49 0.39
C HIS A 279 -7.69 -0.40 1.37
N SER A 280 -8.39 -0.35 2.50
CA SER A 280 -8.07 0.56 3.60
C SER A 280 -7.67 -0.23 4.82
N PHE A 281 -6.79 0.33 5.64
CA PHE A 281 -6.17 -0.41 6.71
C PHE A 281 -6.37 0.27 8.06
N ILE A 282 -6.47 -0.52 9.12
CA ILE A 282 -6.60 -0.01 10.48
C ILE A 282 -5.25 0.44 11.04
N ASN A 283 -4.19 -0.30 10.74
CA ASN A 283 -2.84 -0.13 11.28
C ASN A 283 -1.87 0.51 10.29
N ALA A 284 -0.79 1.05 10.86
CA ALA A 284 0.35 1.56 10.12
C ALA A 284 1.09 0.39 9.45
N ASP A 285 1.55 0.59 8.22
CA ASP A 285 2.58 -0.30 7.67
C ASP A 285 3.93 -0.07 8.39
N PRO A 286 4.92 -0.97 8.22
CA PRO A 286 6.17 -0.89 8.96
C PRO A 286 6.99 0.37 8.66
N ILE A 287 6.89 0.93 7.45
CA ILE A 287 7.57 2.17 7.08
C ILE A 287 6.94 3.33 7.85
N GLU A 288 5.60 3.38 7.88
CA GLU A 288 4.86 4.39 8.63
C GLU A 288 5.12 4.33 10.13
N LYS A 289 5.12 3.11 10.68
CA LYS A 289 5.38 2.81 12.09
C LYS A 289 6.79 3.26 12.49
N ASN A 290 7.81 2.80 11.76
CA ASN A 290 9.21 2.97 12.16
C ASN A 290 9.72 4.41 11.91
N LEU A 291 9.17 5.13 10.93
CA LEU A 291 9.42 6.58 10.75
C LEU A 291 8.47 7.47 11.56
N GLY A 292 7.45 6.90 12.20
CA GLY A 292 6.43 7.63 12.94
C GLY A 292 5.68 8.64 12.08
N ILE A 293 5.26 8.26 10.87
CA ILE A 293 4.56 9.12 9.91
C ILE A 293 3.08 8.75 9.73
N PHE A 294 2.60 7.70 10.42
CA PHE A 294 1.23 7.17 10.29
C PHE A 294 0.12 8.22 10.49
N HIS A 295 0.31 9.21 11.37
CA HIS A 295 -0.70 10.24 11.61
C HIS A 295 -0.56 11.47 10.69
N ASP A 296 0.53 11.55 9.91
CA ASP A 296 0.92 12.76 9.18
C ASP A 296 0.59 12.67 7.69
N SER A 297 1.05 11.61 7.03
CA SER A 297 0.88 11.37 5.59
C SER A 297 0.01 10.13 5.36
N PRO A 298 -0.73 10.00 4.25
CA PRO A 298 -1.42 8.76 3.87
C PRO A 298 -0.45 7.60 3.55
N PRO A 299 -0.90 6.34 3.63
CA PRO A 299 -0.08 5.15 3.38
C PRO A 299 0.18 4.94 1.89
N GLU A 300 1.08 4.01 1.58
CA GLU A 300 1.46 3.77 0.19
C GLU A 300 0.29 3.28 -0.67
N THR A 301 -0.59 2.48 -0.09
CA THR A 301 -1.70 1.83 -0.78
C THR A 301 -2.77 2.81 -1.29
N GLU A 302 -2.94 3.96 -0.63
CA GLU A 302 -3.94 4.96 -1.06
C GLU A 302 -3.62 5.57 -2.44
N LEU A 303 -2.34 5.66 -2.82
CA LEU A 303 -2.00 6.12 -4.17
C LEU A 303 -2.51 5.13 -5.22
N PHE A 304 -2.26 3.84 -5.01
CA PHE A 304 -2.70 2.82 -5.96
C PHE A 304 -4.23 2.68 -5.96
N HIS A 305 -4.85 2.49 -4.80
CA HIS A 305 -6.29 2.26 -4.73
C HIS A 305 -7.09 3.53 -5.04
N ASN A 306 -6.81 4.69 -4.44
CA ASN A 306 -7.71 5.83 -4.60
C ASN A 306 -7.41 6.66 -5.87
N VAL A 307 -6.19 6.62 -6.41
CA VAL A 307 -5.80 7.41 -7.59
C VAL A 307 -5.64 6.54 -8.83
N ILE A 308 -4.75 5.55 -8.77
CA ILE A 308 -4.39 4.78 -9.97
C ILE A 308 -5.58 3.92 -10.43
N GLN A 309 -6.26 3.18 -9.55
CA GLN A 309 -7.45 2.40 -9.93
C GLN A 309 -8.59 3.27 -10.47
N THR A 310 -8.77 4.48 -9.93
CA THR A 310 -9.71 5.48 -10.46
C THR A 310 -9.34 5.91 -11.89
N GLY A 311 -8.04 6.06 -12.18
CA GLY A 311 -7.53 6.29 -13.54
C GLY A 311 -7.77 5.10 -14.47
N LEU A 312 -7.47 3.88 -14.00
CA LEU A 312 -7.67 2.64 -14.75
C LEU A 312 -9.16 2.37 -15.07
N ASP A 313 -10.09 2.73 -14.19
CA ASP A 313 -11.54 2.65 -14.43
C ASP A 313 -11.99 3.52 -15.62
N GLY A 314 -11.32 4.66 -15.84
CA GLY A 314 -11.53 5.50 -17.02
C GLY A 314 -11.31 4.76 -18.34
N TRP A 315 -10.45 3.74 -18.32
CA TRP A 315 -10.06 2.94 -19.48
C TRP A 315 -10.67 1.54 -19.50
N ASN A 316 -11.62 1.23 -18.60
CA ASN A 316 -12.14 -0.13 -18.39
C ASN A 316 -11.01 -1.15 -18.14
N ALA A 317 -10.08 -0.77 -17.26
CA ALA A 317 -8.89 -1.55 -16.93
C ALA A 317 -8.64 -1.64 -15.42
N SER A 318 -9.58 -1.16 -14.58
CA SER A 318 -9.50 -1.41 -13.14
C SER A 318 -9.62 -2.91 -12.91
N PHE A 319 -8.68 -3.48 -12.19
CA PHE A 319 -8.56 -4.93 -12.05
C PHE A 319 -8.77 -5.40 -10.62
N PHE A 320 -9.05 -6.69 -10.50
CA PHE A 320 -9.30 -7.35 -9.22
C PHE A 320 -8.01 -7.38 -8.40
N CYS A 321 -8.08 -6.92 -7.15
CA CYS A 321 -6.96 -6.82 -6.22
C CYS A 321 -6.98 -7.92 -5.14
N GLY A 322 -7.63 -9.05 -5.38
CA GLY A 322 -7.66 -10.18 -4.47
C GLY A 322 -8.69 -10.11 -3.35
N SER A 323 -9.11 -8.92 -2.92
CA SER A 323 -10.07 -8.72 -1.81
C SER A 323 -10.92 -7.48 -2.01
N ALA A 324 -11.95 -7.29 -1.18
CA ALA A 324 -12.87 -6.16 -1.20
C ALA A 324 -13.50 -5.94 -2.58
N ALA A 325 -13.92 -7.05 -3.20
CA ALA A 325 -14.42 -7.06 -4.56
C ALA A 325 -15.69 -7.88 -4.68
N VAL A 326 -16.61 -7.42 -5.53
CA VAL A 326 -17.76 -8.19 -6.00
C VAL A 326 -17.48 -8.66 -7.41
N MET A 327 -17.73 -9.92 -7.70
CA MET A 327 -17.53 -10.53 -9.00
C MET A 327 -18.79 -11.22 -9.49
N ARG A 328 -19.00 -11.24 -10.81
CA ARG A 328 -20.09 -12.01 -11.41
C ARG A 328 -19.67 -13.47 -11.58
N ARG A 329 -20.35 -14.39 -10.89
CA ARG A 329 -19.96 -15.80 -10.85
C ARG A 329 -20.00 -16.47 -12.23
N SER A 330 -21.02 -16.18 -13.05
CA SER A 330 -21.14 -16.77 -14.39
C SER A 330 -19.96 -16.45 -15.31
N MET A 331 -19.40 -15.25 -15.21
CA MET A 331 -18.23 -14.84 -15.99
C MET A 331 -16.94 -15.45 -15.46
N LEU A 332 -16.82 -15.64 -14.14
CA LEU A 332 -15.73 -16.41 -13.54
C LEU A 332 -15.73 -17.86 -14.03
N LEU A 333 -16.89 -18.52 -14.04
CA LEU A 333 -17.02 -19.89 -14.53
C LEU A 333 -16.63 -20.02 -16.01
N GLU A 334 -16.93 -19.02 -16.83
CA GLU A 334 -16.56 -19.00 -18.26
C GLU A 334 -15.05 -19.03 -18.52
N VAL A 335 -14.25 -18.51 -17.58
CA VAL A 335 -12.78 -18.53 -17.65
C VAL A 335 -12.17 -19.68 -16.85
N GLY A 336 -12.97 -20.57 -16.28
CA GLY A 336 -12.50 -21.69 -15.45
C GLY A 336 -12.20 -21.30 -14.00
N GLY A 337 -12.77 -20.19 -13.52
CA GLY A 337 -12.57 -19.66 -12.18
C GLY A 337 -11.45 -18.63 -12.10
N ILE A 338 -10.92 -18.45 -10.89
CA ILE A 338 -9.74 -17.63 -10.64
C ILE A 338 -8.53 -18.28 -11.34
N GLN A 339 -7.83 -17.51 -12.17
CA GLN A 339 -6.66 -17.98 -12.92
C GLN A 339 -5.49 -18.34 -11.99
N GLY A 340 -4.46 -19.00 -12.50
CA GLY A 340 -3.36 -19.47 -11.64
C GLY A 340 -2.04 -19.72 -12.35
N ASP A 341 -1.83 -19.14 -13.54
CA ASP A 341 -0.54 -19.26 -14.25
C ASP A 341 0.54 -18.38 -13.61
N THR A 342 0.13 -17.36 -12.87
CA THR A 342 0.99 -16.42 -12.14
C THR A 342 0.68 -16.41 -10.65
N ILE A 343 1.60 -15.89 -9.84
CA ILE A 343 1.40 -15.72 -8.38
C ILE A 343 0.54 -14.48 -8.02
N THR A 344 0.00 -13.80 -9.02
CA THR A 344 -0.93 -12.67 -8.93
C THR A 344 -2.19 -13.03 -9.71
N GLU A 345 -2.88 -14.06 -9.21
CA GLU A 345 -4.07 -14.66 -9.80
C GLU A 345 -5.19 -13.65 -10.06
N ASP A 346 -5.22 -12.61 -9.25
CA ASP A 346 -6.25 -11.60 -9.18
C ASP A 346 -6.22 -10.67 -10.41
N ALA A 347 -5.08 -10.02 -10.63
CA ALA A 347 -4.84 -9.20 -11.79
C ALA A 347 -4.87 -10.03 -13.10
N GLU A 348 -4.40 -11.27 -13.04
CA GLU A 348 -4.50 -12.22 -14.15
C GLU A 348 -5.95 -12.45 -14.59
N THR A 349 -6.80 -12.82 -13.63
CA THR A 349 -8.22 -13.12 -13.88
C THR A 349 -8.93 -11.92 -14.48
N ALA A 350 -8.71 -10.73 -13.93
CA ALA A 350 -9.31 -9.51 -14.45
C ALA A 350 -8.84 -9.19 -15.88
N MET A 351 -7.57 -9.42 -16.21
CA MET A 351 -7.05 -9.18 -17.55
C MET A 351 -7.66 -10.14 -18.58
N VAL A 352 -7.82 -11.41 -18.23
CA VAL A 352 -8.49 -12.41 -19.09
C VAL A 352 -9.97 -12.06 -19.30
N LEU A 353 -10.67 -11.59 -18.27
CA LEU A 353 -12.07 -11.18 -18.38
C LEU A 353 -12.25 -9.90 -19.20
N HIS A 354 -11.33 -8.93 -19.06
CA HIS A 354 -11.29 -7.77 -19.96
C HIS A 354 -11.02 -8.16 -21.41
N ALA A 355 -10.17 -9.15 -21.65
CA ALA A 355 -9.89 -9.67 -22.99
C ALA A 355 -11.13 -10.32 -23.64
N LYS A 356 -12.04 -10.89 -22.85
CA LYS A 356 -13.37 -11.35 -23.32
C LYS A 356 -14.37 -10.21 -23.58
N GLY A 357 -13.99 -8.96 -23.33
CA GLY A 357 -14.82 -7.78 -23.57
C GLY A 357 -15.80 -7.47 -22.44
N TYR A 358 -15.58 -8.02 -21.24
CA TYR A 358 -16.31 -7.65 -20.03
C TYR A 358 -15.82 -6.32 -19.44
N HIS A 359 -16.63 -5.75 -18.56
CA HIS A 359 -16.38 -4.45 -17.95
C HIS A 359 -16.12 -4.54 -16.46
N SER A 360 -15.24 -3.69 -15.96
CA SER A 360 -15.02 -3.50 -14.53
C SER A 360 -15.45 -2.11 -14.08
N VAL A 361 -15.66 -1.99 -12.77
CA VAL A 361 -15.99 -0.74 -12.10
C VAL A 361 -15.08 -0.61 -10.89
N PHE A 362 -14.48 0.58 -10.74
CA PHE A 362 -13.85 0.98 -9.48
C PHE A 362 -14.75 1.95 -8.72
N LEU A 363 -15.24 1.54 -7.55
CA LEU A 363 -15.94 2.43 -6.62
C LEU A 363 -14.94 2.94 -5.59
N ASN A 364 -14.51 4.18 -5.73
CA ASN A 364 -13.54 4.83 -4.85
C ASN A 364 -14.16 5.28 -3.51
N GLU A 365 -14.75 4.34 -2.78
CA GLU A 365 -15.24 4.51 -1.41
C GLU A 365 -14.71 3.36 -0.57
N SER A 366 -14.15 3.65 0.61
CA SER A 366 -13.66 2.60 1.47
C SER A 366 -14.81 1.82 2.10
N LEU A 367 -15.00 0.56 1.67
CA LEU A 367 -16.09 -0.32 2.13
C LEU A 367 -15.57 -1.54 2.91
N SER A 368 -14.27 -1.60 3.20
CA SER A 368 -13.69 -2.64 4.04
C SER A 368 -12.41 -2.16 4.70
N ILE A 369 -12.11 -2.70 5.88
CA ILE A 369 -10.91 -2.37 6.65
C ILE A 369 -10.10 -3.64 6.88
N GLY A 370 -8.87 -3.63 6.35
CA GLY A 370 -7.88 -4.71 6.44
C GLY A 370 -6.76 -4.46 7.45
N LEU A 371 -5.82 -5.41 7.52
CA LEU A 371 -4.57 -5.32 8.28
C LEU A 371 -3.34 -5.21 7.35
N GLN A 372 -2.43 -4.29 7.65
CA GLN A 372 -1.10 -4.23 7.03
C GLN A 372 -0.12 -5.21 7.71
N PRO A 373 0.91 -5.67 6.99
CA PRO A 373 2.01 -6.44 7.59
C PRO A 373 2.67 -5.68 8.75
N GLU A 374 3.10 -6.41 9.78
CA GLU A 374 3.64 -5.79 11.01
C GLU A 374 5.15 -5.54 10.94
N THR A 375 5.86 -6.32 10.14
CA THR A 375 7.33 -6.28 10.02
C THR A 375 7.76 -5.85 8.62
N VAL A 376 8.88 -5.14 8.52
CA VAL A 376 9.53 -4.71 7.26
C VAL A 376 9.76 -5.91 6.35
N MET A 377 10.16 -7.06 6.91
CA MET A 377 10.39 -8.28 6.11
C MET A 377 9.09 -8.84 5.52
N SER A 378 8.00 -8.91 6.30
CA SER A 378 6.70 -9.37 5.79
C SER A 378 6.13 -8.40 4.77
N PHE A 379 6.31 -7.09 4.98
CA PHE A 379 5.96 -6.05 4.01
C PHE A 379 6.72 -6.22 2.70
N ILE A 380 8.06 -6.31 2.74
CA ILE A 380 8.85 -6.44 1.51
C ILE A 380 8.55 -7.78 0.82
N ALA A 381 8.39 -8.89 1.56
CA ALA A 381 8.02 -10.18 0.98
C ALA A 381 6.70 -10.10 0.19
N GLN A 382 5.69 -9.39 0.74
CA GLN A 382 4.43 -9.17 0.06
C GLN A 382 4.61 -8.38 -1.26
N ARG A 383 5.41 -7.30 -1.25
CA ARG A 383 5.63 -6.47 -2.44
C ARG A 383 6.51 -7.16 -3.48
N VAL A 384 7.51 -7.92 -3.05
CA VAL A 384 8.33 -8.75 -3.94
C VAL A 384 7.46 -9.76 -4.68
N ARG A 385 6.51 -10.40 -4.00
CA ARG A 385 5.55 -11.30 -4.66
C ARG A 385 4.74 -10.57 -5.73
N TRP A 386 4.22 -9.38 -5.44
CA TRP A 386 3.47 -8.59 -6.44
C TRP A 386 4.34 -8.22 -7.63
N ALA A 387 5.58 -7.82 -7.37
CA ALA A 387 6.56 -7.48 -8.38
C ALA A 387 6.88 -8.68 -9.29
N GLN A 388 7.13 -9.85 -8.70
CA GLN A 388 7.39 -11.08 -9.42
C GLN A 388 6.17 -11.53 -10.25
N GLY A 389 4.96 -11.43 -9.69
CA GLY A 389 3.72 -11.76 -10.40
C GLY A 389 3.45 -10.81 -11.58
N ALA A 390 3.71 -9.52 -11.42
CA ALA A 390 3.64 -8.57 -12.53
C ALA A 390 4.61 -8.91 -13.67
N LEU A 391 5.84 -9.34 -13.36
CA LEU A 391 6.80 -9.83 -14.36
C LEU A 391 6.31 -11.12 -15.03
N GLN A 392 5.75 -12.06 -14.26
CA GLN A 392 5.13 -13.27 -14.80
C GLN A 392 3.96 -12.94 -15.74
N LEU A 393 3.15 -11.94 -15.42
CA LEU A 393 2.06 -11.47 -16.30
C LEU A 393 2.59 -10.86 -17.59
N LEU A 394 3.62 -10.01 -17.52
CA LEU A 394 4.29 -9.46 -18.70
C LEU A 394 4.89 -10.56 -19.59
N TYR A 395 5.36 -11.66 -18.99
CA TYR A 395 5.99 -12.77 -19.70
C TYR A 395 4.99 -13.81 -20.26
N PHE A 396 4.10 -14.35 -19.43
CA PHE A 396 3.20 -15.45 -19.81
C PHE A 396 1.93 -14.99 -20.53
N LYS A 397 1.39 -13.82 -20.18
CA LYS A 397 0.14 -13.31 -20.78
C LYS A 397 0.37 -12.13 -21.71
N ASN A 398 1.34 -11.28 -21.39
CA ASN A 398 1.73 -10.05 -22.08
C ASN A 398 0.52 -9.17 -22.51
N PRO A 399 0.20 -8.09 -21.76
CA PRO A 399 -0.95 -7.24 -22.08
C PRO A 399 -0.86 -6.62 -23.48
N LEU A 400 0.34 -6.45 -24.06
CA LEU A 400 0.51 -5.86 -25.39
C LEU A 400 0.07 -6.79 -26.52
N THR A 401 0.11 -8.11 -26.32
CA THR A 401 -0.21 -9.11 -27.35
C THR A 401 -1.44 -9.95 -27.04
N LEU A 402 -1.94 -9.94 -25.79
CA LEU A 402 -3.13 -10.71 -25.39
C LEU A 402 -4.35 -10.36 -26.28
N PRO A 403 -4.93 -11.31 -27.05
CA PRO A 403 -6.06 -11.03 -27.94
C PRO A 403 -7.28 -10.50 -27.17
N GLY A 404 -8.07 -9.63 -27.81
CA GLY A 404 -9.32 -9.11 -27.23
C GLY A 404 -9.18 -7.86 -26.35
N LEU A 405 -7.99 -7.55 -25.82
CA LEU A 405 -7.75 -6.26 -25.15
C LEU A 405 -7.71 -5.09 -26.13
N LYS A 406 -8.39 -3.98 -25.75
CA LYS A 406 -8.30 -2.70 -26.46
C LYS A 406 -6.95 -2.04 -26.21
N LEU A 407 -6.44 -1.25 -27.16
CA LEU A 407 -5.16 -0.53 -27.02
C LEU A 407 -5.05 0.25 -25.70
N THR A 408 -6.13 0.93 -25.28
CA THR A 408 -6.16 1.67 -24.01
C THR A 408 -5.99 0.76 -22.79
N GLN A 409 -6.60 -0.43 -22.81
CA GLN A 409 -6.43 -1.43 -21.75
C GLN A 409 -5.01 -2.00 -21.77
N ARG A 410 -4.42 -2.22 -22.95
CA ARG A 410 -3.02 -2.69 -23.08
C ARG A 410 -2.05 -1.72 -22.41
N ILE A 411 -2.20 -0.42 -22.69
CA ILE A 411 -1.36 0.64 -22.09
C ILE A 411 -1.62 0.74 -20.59
N ALA A 412 -2.87 0.65 -20.15
CA ALA A 412 -3.24 0.69 -18.73
C ALA A 412 -2.63 -0.48 -17.93
N TYR A 413 -2.71 -1.71 -18.44
CA TYR A 413 -2.05 -2.87 -17.82
C TYR A 413 -0.53 -2.78 -17.88
N LEU A 414 0.03 -2.31 -19.00
CA LEU A 414 1.47 -2.06 -19.10
C LEU A 414 1.92 -1.08 -18.01
N ALA A 415 1.18 0.01 -17.79
CA ALA A 415 1.47 0.99 -16.74
C ALA A 415 1.57 0.33 -15.36
N SER A 416 0.58 -0.49 -14.99
CA SER A 416 0.54 -1.16 -13.69
C SER A 416 1.68 -2.16 -13.50
N PHE A 417 2.01 -2.94 -14.53
CA PHE A 417 3.03 -3.99 -14.40
C PHE A 417 4.46 -3.47 -14.60
N SER A 418 4.65 -2.43 -15.42
CA SER A 418 5.98 -1.83 -15.64
C SER A 418 6.51 -1.07 -14.41
N TYR A 419 5.64 -0.62 -13.50
CA TYR A 419 6.04 0.03 -12.26
C TYR A 419 7.07 -0.78 -11.47
N TRP A 420 6.93 -2.11 -11.48
CA TRP A 420 7.73 -3.02 -10.68
C TRP A 420 9.20 -3.12 -11.10
N PHE A 421 9.61 -2.47 -12.20
CA PHE A 421 11.03 -2.35 -12.58
C PHE A 421 11.77 -1.21 -11.84
N PHE A 422 11.08 -0.44 -10.98
CA PHE A 422 11.69 0.66 -10.24
C PHE A 422 12.98 0.29 -9.47
N PRO A 423 13.17 -0.94 -8.91
CA PRO A 423 14.36 -1.24 -8.13
C PRO A 423 15.65 -1.12 -8.96
N PHE A 424 15.60 -1.45 -10.25
CA PHE A 424 16.77 -1.33 -11.15
C PHE A 424 17.13 0.13 -11.39
N SER A 425 16.12 0.96 -11.70
CA SER A 425 16.30 2.40 -11.86
C SER A 425 16.82 3.04 -10.58
N ARG A 426 16.25 2.66 -9.42
CA ARG A 426 16.60 3.23 -8.11
C ARG A 426 18.08 3.02 -7.78
N ILE A 427 18.61 1.81 -7.98
CA ILE A 427 20.04 1.52 -7.75
C ILE A 427 20.92 2.42 -8.60
N VAL A 428 20.62 2.54 -9.89
CA VAL A 428 21.39 3.38 -10.81
C VAL A 428 21.34 4.85 -10.39
N THR A 429 20.17 5.38 -10.08
CA THR A 429 20.01 6.80 -9.70
C THR A 429 20.65 7.16 -8.35
N ILE A 430 20.69 6.22 -7.40
CA ILE A 430 21.36 6.41 -6.10
C ILE A 430 22.88 6.42 -6.28
N LEU A 431 23.43 5.54 -7.12
CA LEU A 431 24.88 5.36 -7.25
C LEU A 431 25.53 6.29 -8.29
N ALA A 432 24.77 6.83 -9.23
CA ALA A 432 25.30 7.67 -10.30
C ALA A 432 26.07 8.91 -9.79
N PRO A 433 25.57 9.69 -8.80
CA PRO A 433 26.35 10.80 -8.24
C PRO A 433 27.61 10.33 -7.51
N SER A 434 27.53 9.21 -6.78
CA SER A 434 28.70 8.65 -6.08
C SER A 434 29.83 8.28 -7.05
N MET A 435 29.51 7.76 -8.25
CA MET A 435 30.52 7.46 -9.27
C MET A 435 31.29 8.70 -9.72
N PHE A 436 30.59 9.83 -9.93
CA PHE A 436 31.26 11.08 -10.23
C PHE A 436 32.10 11.54 -9.04
N LEU A 437 31.55 11.58 -7.83
CA LEU A 437 32.23 12.12 -6.65
C LEU A 437 33.50 11.33 -6.27
N PHE A 438 33.46 10.00 -6.34
CA PHE A 438 34.63 9.15 -6.04
C PHE A 438 35.67 9.14 -7.14
N PHE A 439 35.24 8.95 -8.39
CA PHE A 439 36.15 8.56 -9.47
C PHE A 439 36.28 9.59 -10.57
N GLY A 440 35.50 10.68 -10.52
CA GLY A 440 35.45 11.68 -11.59
C GLY A 440 34.81 11.16 -12.88
N VAL A 441 34.06 10.04 -12.80
CA VAL A 441 33.36 9.44 -13.94
C VAL A 441 32.24 10.38 -14.38
N MET A 442 32.35 10.92 -15.60
CA MET A 442 31.37 11.82 -16.18
C MET A 442 30.24 11.03 -16.83
N VAL A 443 29.07 10.99 -16.19
CA VAL A 443 27.90 10.23 -16.68
C VAL A 443 27.04 11.03 -17.68
N TYR A 444 27.40 12.28 -17.93
CA TYR A 444 26.83 13.13 -18.97
C TYR A 444 27.85 14.20 -19.39
N ASP A 445 27.82 14.61 -20.66
CA ASP A 445 28.59 15.72 -21.19
C ASP A 445 27.73 16.99 -21.25
N ALA A 446 27.72 17.77 -20.17
CA ALA A 446 26.99 19.03 -20.12
C ALA A 446 27.54 19.98 -19.06
N THR A 447 27.38 21.29 -19.31
CA THR A 447 27.59 22.29 -18.26
C THR A 447 26.43 22.25 -17.24
N THR A 448 26.70 22.69 -16.01
CA THR A 448 25.65 22.82 -14.99
C THR A 448 24.52 23.74 -15.43
N GLU A 449 24.83 24.81 -16.17
CA GLU A 449 23.83 25.72 -16.74
C GLU A 449 22.89 24.99 -17.70
N GLN A 450 23.44 24.21 -18.64
CA GLN A 450 22.64 23.41 -19.56
C GLN A 450 21.76 22.41 -18.81
N TYR A 451 22.32 21.72 -17.80
CA TYR A 451 21.52 20.77 -17.03
C TYR A 451 20.37 21.48 -16.29
N VAL A 452 20.59 22.63 -15.67
CA VAL A 452 19.52 23.38 -15.00
C VAL A 452 18.46 23.80 -16.00
N ILE A 453 18.84 24.27 -17.18
CA ILE A 453 17.91 24.76 -18.21
C ILE A 453 17.08 23.64 -18.84
N TYR A 454 17.66 22.47 -19.09
CA TYR A 454 16.95 21.36 -19.71
C TYR A 454 16.34 20.38 -18.69
N GLY A 455 17.09 20.02 -17.66
CA GLY A 455 16.71 19.02 -16.66
C GLY A 455 15.73 19.54 -15.61
N ALA A 456 15.88 20.77 -15.13
CA ALA A 456 14.98 21.28 -14.09
C ALA A 456 13.52 21.43 -14.59
N PRO A 457 13.24 21.94 -15.81
CA PRO A 457 11.87 21.99 -16.32
C PRO A 457 11.21 20.62 -16.46
N TYR A 458 11.93 19.62 -16.98
CA TYR A 458 11.43 18.24 -17.01
C TYR A 458 11.08 17.74 -15.59
N PHE A 459 12.02 17.82 -14.66
CA PHE A 459 11.84 17.30 -13.30
C PHE A 459 10.70 18.02 -12.55
N LEU A 460 10.68 19.35 -12.61
CA LEU A 460 9.65 20.16 -11.97
C LEU A 460 8.27 19.95 -12.62
N SER A 461 8.18 19.79 -13.94
CA SER A 461 6.91 19.50 -14.61
C SER A 461 6.28 18.20 -14.11
N SER A 462 7.10 17.16 -13.91
CA SER A 462 6.66 15.87 -13.36
C SER A 462 6.17 16.00 -11.92
N ILE A 463 6.86 16.78 -11.09
CA ILE A 463 6.44 17.04 -9.70
C ILE A 463 5.16 17.87 -9.66
N ILE A 464 5.05 18.93 -10.47
CA ILE A 464 3.86 19.79 -10.54
C ILE A 464 2.65 18.98 -10.99
N PHE A 465 2.80 18.13 -12.00
CA PHE A 465 1.74 17.25 -12.45
C PHE A 465 1.35 16.22 -11.36
N SER A 466 2.33 15.60 -10.71
CA SER A 466 2.12 14.67 -9.60
C SER A 466 1.33 15.33 -8.46
N ASP A 467 1.72 16.54 -8.07
CA ASP A 467 1.02 17.32 -7.05
C ASP A 467 -0.40 17.68 -7.52
N PHE A 468 -0.58 18.06 -8.79
CA PHE A 468 -1.90 18.34 -9.36
C PHE A 468 -2.85 17.15 -9.22
N ILE A 469 -2.41 15.93 -9.54
CA ILE A 469 -3.24 14.71 -9.49
C ILE A 469 -3.42 14.19 -8.07
N TYR A 470 -2.34 14.02 -7.31
CA TYR A 470 -2.35 13.25 -6.06
C TYR A 470 -1.58 13.90 -4.90
N GLY A 471 -1.32 15.21 -4.93
CA GLY A 471 -0.58 15.91 -3.88
C GLY A 471 -1.20 15.89 -2.47
N LYS A 472 -2.48 15.50 -2.34
CA LYS A 472 -3.13 15.23 -1.04
C LYS A 472 -2.83 13.83 -0.50
N ILE A 473 -2.53 12.88 -1.38
CA ILE A 473 -2.40 11.45 -1.07
C ILE A 473 -0.94 11.04 -0.94
N ARG A 474 -0.04 11.59 -1.78
CA ARG A 474 1.38 11.26 -1.75
C ARG A 474 2.23 12.52 -1.75
N TRP A 475 2.98 12.73 -0.67
CA TRP A 475 3.95 13.82 -0.59
C TRP A 475 5.23 13.49 -1.37
N PRO A 476 5.95 14.51 -1.87
CA PRO A 476 7.28 14.33 -2.45
C PRO A 476 8.23 13.53 -1.54
N LEU A 477 9.14 12.76 -2.14
CA LEU A 477 10.11 11.87 -1.48
C LEU A 477 9.56 10.68 -0.69
N ILE A 478 8.29 10.66 -0.30
CA ILE A 478 7.74 9.49 0.42
C ILE A 478 7.80 8.25 -0.48
N SER A 479 7.39 8.36 -1.76
CA SER A 479 7.51 7.24 -2.71
C SER A 479 8.94 6.72 -2.82
N ASP A 480 9.91 7.64 -2.89
CA ASP A 480 11.32 7.29 -3.00
C ASP A 480 11.83 6.52 -1.78
N VAL A 481 11.37 6.87 -0.56
CA VAL A 481 11.69 6.12 0.66
C VAL A 481 11.08 4.72 0.62
N TYR A 482 9.81 4.59 0.23
CA TYR A 482 9.16 3.27 0.10
C TYR A 482 9.87 2.39 -0.92
N GLU A 483 10.23 2.94 -2.07
CA GLU A 483 10.97 2.23 -3.11
C GLU A 483 12.38 1.85 -2.62
N MET A 484 13.07 2.76 -1.94
CA MET A 484 14.40 2.50 -1.40
C MET A 484 14.41 1.38 -0.36
N VAL A 485 13.41 1.33 0.54
CA VAL A 485 13.29 0.25 1.53
C VAL A 485 13.13 -1.12 0.85
N GLN A 486 12.37 -1.19 -0.23
CA GLN A 486 12.08 -2.44 -0.96
C GLN A 486 13.24 -2.88 -1.86
N THR A 487 13.97 -1.93 -2.44
CA THR A 487 14.97 -2.16 -3.52
C THR A 487 16.00 -3.25 -3.19
N PRO A 488 16.63 -3.30 -2.00
CA PRO A 488 17.64 -4.31 -1.65
C PRO A 488 17.20 -5.77 -1.84
N LEU A 489 15.92 -6.07 -1.63
CA LEU A 489 15.38 -7.42 -1.78
C LEU A 489 14.60 -7.59 -3.09
N ALA A 490 13.94 -6.53 -3.55
CA ALA A 490 13.18 -6.56 -4.78
C ALA A 490 14.06 -6.71 -6.03
N ALA A 491 15.17 -5.96 -6.12
CA ALA A 491 16.06 -6.03 -7.28
C ALA A 491 16.60 -7.46 -7.56
N PRO A 492 17.22 -8.17 -6.59
CA PRO A 492 17.71 -9.52 -6.85
C PRO A 492 16.58 -10.53 -7.11
N ALA A 493 15.44 -10.40 -6.43
CA ALA A 493 14.28 -11.28 -6.66
C ALA A 493 13.68 -11.11 -8.06
N LEU A 494 13.59 -9.87 -8.53
CA LEU A 494 13.13 -9.54 -9.88
C LEU A 494 14.12 -10.00 -10.94
N ALA A 495 15.42 -9.77 -10.75
CA ALA A 495 16.46 -10.28 -11.64
C ALA A 495 16.39 -11.81 -11.77
N ALA A 496 16.23 -12.52 -10.65
CA ALA A 496 16.06 -13.97 -10.66
C ALA A 496 14.79 -14.42 -11.40
N THR A 497 13.71 -13.62 -11.32
CA THR A 497 12.43 -13.90 -11.99
C THR A 497 12.51 -13.65 -13.49
N LEU A 498 13.21 -12.60 -13.94
CA LEU A 498 13.48 -12.35 -15.35
C LEU A 498 14.24 -13.53 -15.99
N LEU A 499 15.19 -14.11 -15.25
CA LEU A 499 15.96 -15.27 -15.72
C LEU A 499 15.17 -16.58 -15.66
N ARG A 500 14.29 -16.75 -14.66
CA ARG A 500 13.55 -18.00 -14.41
C ARG A 500 12.10 -17.71 -14.00
N PRO A 501 11.22 -17.30 -14.91
CA PRO A 501 9.89 -16.79 -14.58
C PRO A 501 8.94 -17.82 -13.95
N ARG A 502 9.16 -19.12 -14.16
CA ARG A 502 8.35 -20.20 -13.54
C ARG A 502 8.78 -20.60 -12.12
N LYS A 503 9.96 -20.17 -11.66
CA LYS A 503 10.53 -20.63 -10.38
C LYS A 503 9.90 -19.97 -9.13
N PRO A 504 9.54 -18.66 -9.14
CA PRO A 504 8.94 -18.05 -7.96
C PRO A 504 7.64 -18.77 -7.55
N THR A 505 7.57 -19.16 -6.28
CA THR A 505 6.41 -19.83 -5.69
C THR A 505 5.80 -18.97 -4.59
N PHE A 506 4.49 -19.05 -4.42
CA PHE A 506 3.79 -18.41 -3.31
C PHE A 506 4.16 -19.07 -1.97
N ARG A 507 4.59 -18.27 -1.00
CA ARG A 507 4.64 -18.66 0.42
C ARG A 507 3.75 -17.72 1.21
N VAL A 508 2.89 -18.28 2.04
CA VAL A 508 1.98 -17.51 2.88
C VAL A 508 2.80 -16.66 3.84
N THR A 509 2.51 -15.37 3.87
CA THR A 509 3.15 -14.43 4.81
C THR A 509 2.44 -14.54 6.15
N PRO A 510 3.15 -14.65 7.28
CA PRO A 510 2.54 -14.61 8.60
C PRO A 510 1.73 -13.32 8.80
N LYS A 511 0.60 -13.43 9.51
CA LYS A 511 -0.28 -12.31 9.90
C LYS A 511 -0.39 -12.32 11.43
N GLY A 512 -0.40 -11.14 12.07
CA GLY A 512 -0.52 -11.02 13.53
C GLY A 512 0.77 -11.33 14.30
N GLU A 513 1.95 -10.96 13.79
CA GLU A 513 3.23 -11.24 14.45
C GLU A 513 3.47 -10.30 15.64
N GLN A 514 3.51 -10.85 16.85
CA GLN A 514 3.85 -10.07 18.05
C GLN A 514 5.35 -9.74 18.10
N MET A 515 5.65 -8.51 18.55
CA MET A 515 7.01 -8.01 18.67
C MET A 515 7.24 -7.43 20.07
N ASP A 516 7.80 -8.22 20.97
CA ASP A 516 8.01 -7.79 22.36
C ASP A 516 9.16 -6.79 22.54
N LYS A 517 10.08 -6.75 21.58
CA LYS A 517 11.34 -6.02 21.65
C LYS A 517 11.63 -5.28 20.35
N ASP A 518 12.34 -4.16 20.48
CA ASP A 518 12.91 -3.45 19.33
C ASP A 518 14.08 -4.28 18.78
N PHE A 519 14.19 -4.38 17.45
CA PHE A 519 15.29 -5.09 16.78
C PHE A 519 15.65 -4.48 15.43
N LEU A 520 16.81 -4.84 14.88
CA LEU A 520 17.20 -4.46 13.53
C LEU A 520 16.80 -5.53 12.53
N THR A 521 16.19 -5.10 11.43
CA THR A 521 15.80 -5.98 10.32
C THR A 521 17.03 -6.75 9.79
N PRO A 522 16.93 -8.06 9.45
CA PRO A 522 18.09 -8.86 9.02
C PRO A 522 18.85 -8.31 7.81
N THR A 523 18.18 -7.54 6.95
CA THR A 523 18.73 -7.02 5.70
C THR A 523 19.28 -5.60 5.83
N VAL A 524 19.34 -5.07 7.06
CA VAL A 524 19.79 -3.70 7.35
C VAL A 524 21.18 -3.37 6.79
N TRP A 525 22.06 -4.38 6.70
CA TRP A 525 23.43 -4.20 6.24
C TRP A 525 23.52 -3.66 4.80
N VAL A 526 22.55 -3.98 3.94
CA VAL A 526 22.52 -3.44 2.56
C VAL A 526 22.21 -1.95 2.59
N GLN A 527 21.24 -1.52 3.40
CA GLN A 527 20.92 -0.10 3.55
C GLN A 527 22.07 0.66 4.24
N TYR A 528 22.74 0.08 5.24
CA TYR A 528 23.95 0.67 5.83
C TYR A 528 25.09 0.80 4.83
N THR A 529 25.29 -0.18 3.95
CA THR A 529 26.32 -0.12 2.92
C THR A 529 26.05 1.02 1.94
N LEU A 530 24.81 1.18 1.49
CA LEU A 530 24.41 2.29 0.64
C LEU A 530 24.54 3.63 1.35
N LEU A 531 24.15 3.70 2.63
CA LEU A 531 24.31 4.91 3.43
C LEU A 531 25.80 5.29 3.55
N LEU A 532 26.67 4.31 3.78
CA LEU A 532 28.11 4.52 3.85
C LEU A 532 28.66 5.04 2.52
N ILE A 533 28.31 4.42 1.39
CA ILE A 533 28.73 4.85 0.05
C ILE A 533 28.34 6.30 -0.19
N VAL A 534 27.07 6.66 0.04
CA VAL A 534 26.54 8.02 -0.19
C VAL A 534 27.11 9.03 0.83
N SER A 535 27.40 8.62 2.06
CA SER A 535 28.01 9.51 3.06
C SER A 535 29.47 9.81 2.72
N VAL A 536 30.22 8.78 2.35
CA VAL A 536 31.65 8.90 2.03
C VAL A 536 31.83 9.63 0.70
N SER A 537 30.92 9.47 -0.27
CA SER A 537 30.93 10.23 -1.53
C SER A 537 30.72 11.72 -1.30
N LEU A 538 29.81 12.11 -0.39
CA LEU A 538 29.61 13.51 0.00
C LEU A 538 30.87 14.11 0.65
N ILE A 539 31.55 13.35 1.50
CA ILE A 539 32.84 13.77 2.09
C ILE A 539 33.89 13.95 0.99
N THR A 540 34.01 13.00 0.05
CA THR A 540 34.91 13.12 -1.10
C THR A 540 34.55 14.33 -1.98
N GLY A 541 33.27 14.61 -2.19
CA GLY A 541 32.79 15.81 -2.88
C GLY A 541 33.23 17.10 -2.17
N GLY A 542 33.12 17.13 -0.85
CA GLY A 542 33.60 18.23 -0.01
C GLY A 542 35.12 18.41 -0.10
N TRP A 543 35.90 17.33 -0.11
CA TRP A 543 37.35 17.40 -0.33
C TRP A 543 37.69 17.93 -1.74
N ARG A 544 37.05 17.39 -2.79
CA ARG A 544 37.24 17.82 -4.18
C ARG A 544 36.84 19.27 -4.43
N TRP A 545 35.90 19.81 -3.65
CA TRP A 545 35.52 21.22 -3.71
C TRP A 545 36.70 22.17 -3.44
N PHE A 546 37.59 21.79 -2.53
CA PHE A 546 38.79 22.54 -2.17
C PHE A 546 39.93 22.26 -3.16
N GLU A 547 40.18 21.01 -3.49
CA GLU A 547 41.31 20.60 -4.35
C GLU A 547 41.11 20.87 -5.85
N HIS A 548 39.86 20.91 -6.32
CA HIS A 548 39.54 21.07 -7.74
C HIS A 548 38.58 22.25 -8.01
N PRO A 549 39.05 23.52 -7.88
CA PRO A 549 38.21 24.69 -8.12
C PRO A 549 37.52 24.74 -9.49
N GLY A 550 38.15 24.17 -10.53
CA GLY A 550 37.60 24.11 -11.88
C GLY A 550 36.38 23.18 -12.04
N GLN A 551 36.14 22.26 -11.09
CA GLN A 551 35.02 21.30 -11.13
C GLN A 551 33.83 21.74 -10.26
N ARG A 552 33.92 22.91 -9.61
CA ARG A 552 32.91 23.39 -8.66
C ARG A 552 31.48 23.42 -9.21
N PRO A 553 31.21 23.87 -10.46
CA PRO A 553 29.86 23.84 -10.99
C PRO A 553 29.24 22.44 -11.03
N GLN A 554 30.01 21.43 -11.44
CA GLN A 554 29.58 20.04 -11.52
C GLN A 554 29.45 19.42 -10.12
N LEU A 555 30.37 19.76 -9.21
CA LEU A 555 30.34 19.32 -7.82
C LEU A 555 29.10 19.81 -7.08
N ILE A 556 28.73 21.10 -7.19
CA ILE A 556 27.50 21.62 -6.55
C ILE A 556 26.29 20.82 -6.97
N PHE A 557 26.12 20.63 -8.29
CA PHE A 557 24.97 19.95 -8.85
C PHE A 557 24.91 18.49 -8.40
N THR A 558 26.04 17.80 -8.47
CA THR A 558 26.12 16.38 -8.09
C THR A 558 25.92 16.18 -6.59
N MET A 559 26.53 17.03 -5.76
CA MET A 559 26.35 17.00 -4.31
C MET A 559 24.91 17.31 -3.89
N LEU A 560 24.20 18.18 -4.61
CA LEU A 560 22.77 18.43 -4.36
C LEU A 560 21.93 17.15 -4.53
N TRP A 561 22.13 16.41 -5.62
CA TRP A 561 21.47 15.11 -5.80
C TRP A 561 21.89 14.09 -4.75
N GLU A 562 23.18 14.07 -4.42
CA GLU A 562 23.70 13.13 -3.44
C GLU A 562 23.18 13.42 -2.02
N ILE A 563 22.90 14.69 -1.68
CA ILE A 563 22.19 15.05 -0.44
C ILE A 563 20.76 14.50 -0.45
N ILE A 564 20.06 14.56 -1.58
CA ILE A 564 18.71 13.97 -1.71
C ILE A 564 18.77 12.45 -1.55
N ASN A 565 19.72 11.80 -2.21
CA ASN A 565 19.98 10.36 -2.07
C ASN A 565 20.30 10.00 -0.62
N PHE A 566 21.14 10.79 0.05
CA PHE A 566 21.47 10.62 1.46
C PHE A 566 20.20 10.67 2.32
N MET A 567 19.32 11.66 2.11
CA MET A 567 18.07 11.77 2.86
C MET A 567 17.18 10.54 2.68
N ILE A 568 17.03 10.05 1.44
CA ILE A 568 16.21 8.87 1.12
C ILE A 568 16.79 7.61 1.77
N VAL A 569 18.09 7.36 1.60
CA VAL A 569 18.77 6.17 2.14
C VAL A 569 18.81 6.23 3.67
N ALA A 570 19.04 7.40 4.26
CA ALA A 570 18.99 7.60 5.71
C ALA A 570 17.58 7.37 6.28
N ALA A 571 16.51 7.79 5.59
CA ALA A 571 15.14 7.45 5.97
C ALA A 571 14.91 5.93 5.87
N ALA A 572 15.37 5.27 4.80
CA ALA A 572 15.26 3.83 4.64
C ALA A 572 15.99 3.07 5.77
N VAL A 573 17.16 3.55 6.21
CA VAL A 573 17.84 3.05 7.41
C VAL A 573 17.03 3.32 8.69
N GLY A 574 16.36 4.47 8.79
CA GLY A 574 15.43 4.75 9.88
C GLY A 574 14.33 3.69 10.01
N VAL A 575 13.83 3.19 8.88
CA VAL A 575 12.79 2.15 8.82
C VAL A 575 13.27 0.78 9.32
N THR A 576 14.55 0.43 9.16
CA THR A 576 15.04 -0.91 9.50
C THR A 576 15.09 -1.19 10.99
N LEU A 577 15.01 -0.14 11.82
CA LEU A 577 14.85 -0.26 13.26
C LEU A 577 13.38 -0.50 13.57
N GLU A 578 13.06 -1.76 13.83
CA GLU A 578 11.73 -2.23 14.13
C GLU A 578 11.35 -1.89 15.56
N ARG A 579 10.19 -1.25 15.72
CA ARG A 579 9.65 -0.90 17.04
C ARG A 579 8.78 -2.02 17.58
N LYS A 580 8.89 -2.29 18.88
CA LYS A 580 8.03 -3.24 19.60
C LYS A 580 6.54 -2.95 19.36
N GLN A 581 5.77 -4.02 19.15
CA GLN A 581 4.33 -4.02 19.05
C GLN A 581 3.78 -5.15 19.94
N ARG A 582 3.21 -4.76 21.07
CA ARG A 582 2.75 -5.68 22.13
C ARG A 582 1.25 -5.97 22.09
N ARG A 583 0.52 -5.33 21.19
CA ARG A 583 -0.95 -5.44 21.13
C ARG A 583 -1.34 -6.49 20.10
N GLU A 584 -2.21 -7.41 20.51
CA GLU A 584 -2.83 -8.42 19.63
C GLU A 584 -3.83 -7.81 18.65
N GLU A 585 -4.60 -6.81 19.09
CA GLU A 585 -5.56 -6.12 18.25
C GLU A 585 -5.24 -4.64 18.08
N PHE A 586 -5.48 -4.16 16.86
CA PHE A 586 -5.38 -2.75 16.54
C PHE A 586 -6.59 -1.99 17.05
N ARG A 587 -6.33 -0.80 17.62
CA ARG A 587 -7.37 0.10 18.10
C ARG A 587 -7.66 1.18 17.07
N ILE A 588 -8.93 1.47 16.85
CA ILE A 588 -9.40 2.64 16.09
C ILE A 588 -9.54 3.82 17.04
N ILE A 589 -9.03 4.96 16.58
CA ILE A 589 -9.33 6.26 17.18
C ILE A 589 -10.51 6.84 16.37
N PRO A 590 -11.71 6.93 16.95
CA PRO A 590 -12.87 7.40 16.23
C PRO A 590 -12.73 8.90 15.89
N VAL A 591 -13.41 9.33 14.82
CA VAL A 591 -13.43 10.73 14.39
C VAL A 591 -13.91 11.66 15.51
N LYS A 592 -14.96 11.27 16.22
CA LYS A 592 -15.43 11.90 17.44
C LYS A 592 -15.47 10.84 18.54
N PRO A 593 -15.15 11.18 19.79
CA PRO A 593 -15.36 10.24 20.89
C PRO A 593 -16.79 9.69 20.87
N ILE A 594 -16.93 8.39 21.13
CA ILE A 594 -18.24 7.72 21.05
C ILE A 594 -18.89 7.80 22.42
N PRO A 595 -20.05 8.46 22.56
CA PRO A 595 -20.72 8.59 23.85
C PRO A 595 -21.31 7.25 24.28
N ALA A 596 -21.09 6.89 25.54
CA ALA A 596 -21.66 5.71 26.18
C ALA A 596 -22.03 6.02 27.64
N ALA A 597 -22.82 5.15 28.25
CA ALA A 597 -23.10 5.19 29.68
C ALA A 597 -22.45 3.97 30.35
N MET A 598 -21.65 4.21 31.38
CA MET A 598 -21.05 3.19 32.22
C MET A 598 -21.92 2.98 33.46
N MET A 599 -22.27 1.73 33.73
CA MET A 599 -22.96 1.32 34.95
C MET A 599 -21.95 0.74 35.94
N THR A 600 -21.87 1.34 37.14
CA THR A 600 -21.13 0.85 38.31
C THR A 600 -22.15 0.58 39.42
N GLY A 601 -22.55 -0.69 39.61
CA GLY A 601 -23.70 -1.03 40.45
C GLY A 601 -24.99 -0.34 39.97
N THR A 602 -25.57 0.54 40.78
CA THR A 602 -26.77 1.33 40.44
C THR A 602 -26.48 2.70 39.82
N LYS A 603 -25.23 3.15 39.82
CA LYS A 603 -24.87 4.49 39.31
C LYS A 603 -24.62 4.44 37.81
N LYS A 604 -25.21 5.40 37.10
CA LYS A 604 -25.01 5.64 35.68
C LYS A 604 -24.09 6.84 35.47
N ILE A 605 -22.96 6.61 34.82
CA ILE A 605 -21.92 7.62 34.59
C ILE A 605 -21.74 7.80 33.08
N MET A 606 -21.75 9.04 32.61
CA MET A 606 -21.52 9.34 31.21
C MET A 606 -20.03 9.27 30.89
N VAL A 607 -19.70 8.52 29.84
CA VAL A 607 -18.32 8.31 29.38
C VAL A 607 -18.24 8.49 27.88
N GLU A 608 -17.03 8.72 27.38
CA GLU A 608 -16.75 8.73 25.95
C GLU A 608 -15.60 7.76 25.64
N PHE A 609 -15.81 6.88 24.67
CA PHE A 609 -14.74 6.05 24.14
C PHE A 609 -13.85 6.88 23.20
N ILE A 610 -12.55 6.90 23.50
CA ILE A 610 -11.53 7.66 22.75
C ILE A 610 -10.65 6.76 21.87
N ASP A 611 -10.60 5.46 22.17
CA ASP A 611 -10.09 4.42 21.27
C ASP A 611 -10.81 3.08 21.54
N LEU A 612 -11.00 2.25 20.53
CA LEU A 612 -11.67 0.93 20.63
C LEU A 612 -10.96 -0.13 19.77
N SER A 613 -10.93 -1.38 20.23
CA SER A 613 -10.74 -2.58 19.41
C SER A 613 -11.90 -3.56 19.63
N ALA A 614 -11.86 -4.70 18.95
CA ALA A 614 -12.87 -5.74 19.09
C ALA A 614 -12.85 -6.41 20.48
N ASN A 615 -11.79 -6.23 21.29
CA ASN A 615 -11.70 -6.79 22.65
C ASN A 615 -11.69 -5.74 23.78
N GLY A 616 -11.63 -4.45 23.49
CA GLY A 616 -11.59 -3.45 24.56
C GLY A 616 -11.62 -2.01 24.09
N ALA A 617 -11.63 -1.08 25.04
CA ALA A 617 -11.67 0.34 24.76
C ALA A 617 -10.83 1.15 25.75
N ARG A 618 -10.57 2.40 25.40
CA ARG A 618 -10.15 3.42 26.34
C ARG A 618 -11.20 4.51 26.41
N LEU A 619 -11.50 4.96 27.61
CA LEU A 619 -12.54 5.95 27.86
C LEU A 619 -12.06 7.11 28.72
N ILE A 620 -12.80 8.20 28.62
CA ILE A 620 -12.73 9.36 29.52
C ILE A 620 -14.10 9.50 30.21
N VAL A 621 -14.07 9.73 31.52
CA VAL A 621 -15.27 10.03 32.30
C VAL A 621 -15.65 11.49 32.12
N MET A 622 -16.89 11.76 31.73
CA MET A 622 -17.38 13.12 31.49
C MET A 622 -17.88 13.81 32.77
N ASP A 623 -18.23 13.01 33.79
CA ASP A 623 -18.69 13.52 35.07
C ASP A 623 -17.52 14.02 35.92
N LYS A 624 -17.40 15.34 36.07
CA LYS A 624 -16.35 15.98 36.87
C LYS A 624 -16.41 15.65 38.35
N GLN A 625 -17.56 15.18 38.85
CA GLN A 625 -17.73 14.81 40.25
C GLN A 625 -17.30 13.36 40.53
N PHE A 626 -17.06 12.57 39.48
CA PHE A 626 -16.68 11.18 39.60
C PHE A 626 -15.15 11.01 39.51
N SER A 627 -14.52 10.52 40.58
CA SER A 627 -13.09 10.21 40.56
C SER A 627 -12.85 8.85 39.91
N THR A 628 -11.99 8.81 38.89
CA THR A 628 -11.61 7.56 38.21
C THR A 628 -10.93 6.55 39.13
N GLU A 629 -10.33 6.99 40.24
CA GLU A 629 -9.71 6.11 41.24
C GLU A 629 -10.71 5.16 41.92
N GLN A 630 -12.01 5.49 41.87
CA GLN A 630 -13.09 4.65 42.38
C GLN A 630 -13.33 3.40 41.51
N LEU A 631 -12.77 3.34 40.30
CA LEU A 631 -12.93 2.24 39.35
C LEU A 631 -11.93 1.09 39.55
N VAL A 632 -11.04 1.19 40.54
CA VAL A 632 -10.08 0.13 40.90
C VAL A 632 -10.76 -1.03 41.64
N SER A 633 -12.00 -0.85 42.11
CA SER A 633 -12.81 -1.93 42.69
C SER A 633 -13.13 -2.99 41.64
N THR A 634 -13.00 -4.27 41.98
CA THR A 634 -13.25 -5.46 41.12
C THR A 634 -14.71 -5.62 40.66
N GLU A 635 -15.50 -4.55 40.67
CA GLU A 635 -16.89 -4.58 40.25
C GLU A 635 -16.98 -4.69 38.71
N PRO A 636 -17.80 -5.62 38.19
CA PRO A 636 -18.02 -5.73 36.76
C PRO A 636 -18.72 -4.47 36.24
N LEU A 637 -18.07 -3.77 35.31
CA LEU A 637 -18.65 -2.62 34.63
C LEU A 637 -19.62 -3.12 33.56
N THR A 638 -20.69 -2.38 33.29
CA THR A 638 -21.52 -2.60 32.11
C THR A 638 -21.65 -1.32 31.30
N PHE A 639 -21.28 -1.37 30.03
CA PHE A 639 -21.46 -0.24 29.11
C PHE A 639 -22.80 -0.35 28.41
N LEU A 640 -23.52 0.76 28.34
CA LEU A 640 -24.76 0.94 27.62
C LEU A 640 -24.54 1.96 26.50
N PHE A 641 -24.75 1.55 25.26
CA PHE A 641 -24.72 2.42 24.10
C PHE A 641 -25.83 2.08 23.11
N LYS A 642 -26.15 3.02 22.24
CA LYS A 642 -27.17 2.80 21.19
C LYS A 642 -26.59 1.85 20.14
N SER A 643 -27.33 0.80 19.82
CA SER A 643 -26.98 -0.11 18.73
C SER A 643 -26.85 0.67 17.43
N SER A 644 -25.78 0.38 16.68
CA SER A 644 -25.58 0.88 15.33
C SER A 644 -26.38 0.06 14.31
N LEU A 645 -26.66 -1.21 14.61
CA LEU A 645 -27.43 -2.15 13.78
C LEU A 645 -28.95 -1.94 13.89
N HIS A 646 -29.48 -1.78 15.10
CA HIS A 646 -30.90 -1.75 15.39
C HIS A 646 -31.31 -0.39 15.98
N LYS A 647 -32.07 0.39 15.20
CA LYS A 647 -32.61 1.67 15.67
C LYS A 647 -33.45 1.44 16.93
N ASN A 648 -33.12 2.15 18.00
CA ASN A 648 -33.76 2.13 19.33
C ASN A 648 -33.40 0.96 20.26
N LEU A 649 -32.45 0.10 19.89
CA LEU A 649 -31.92 -0.91 20.82
C LEU A 649 -30.76 -0.32 21.65
N LEU A 650 -30.78 -0.56 22.96
CA LEU A 650 -29.62 -0.31 23.83
C LEU A 650 -28.86 -1.62 24.00
N VAL A 651 -27.57 -1.60 23.67
CA VAL A 651 -26.67 -2.74 23.84
C VAL A 651 -26.00 -2.62 25.20
N SER A 652 -26.00 -3.70 25.98
CA SER A 652 -25.28 -3.78 27.25
C SER A 652 -24.08 -4.70 27.12
N ILE A 653 -22.87 -4.19 27.39
CA ILE A 653 -21.63 -4.97 27.28
C ILE A 653 -20.89 -4.95 28.62
N PRO A 654 -20.75 -6.11 29.29
CA PRO A 654 -19.91 -6.23 30.46
C PRO A 654 -18.44 -5.96 30.14
N ALA A 655 -17.71 -5.38 31.08
CA ALA A 655 -16.31 -5.06 30.91
C ALA A 655 -15.55 -5.06 32.24
N THR A 656 -14.24 -5.27 32.17
CA THR A 656 -13.30 -5.17 33.30
C THR A 656 -12.30 -4.04 33.09
N VAL A 657 -11.94 -3.36 34.16
CA VAL A 657 -10.89 -2.33 34.15
C VAL A 657 -9.53 -3.01 34.12
N LEU A 658 -8.68 -2.60 33.17
CA LEU A 658 -7.31 -3.10 33.04
C LEU A 658 -6.28 -2.12 33.62
N ASN A 659 -6.43 -0.83 33.30
CA ASN A 659 -5.51 0.21 33.77
C ASN A 659 -6.19 1.57 33.84
N ILE A 660 -5.64 2.44 34.68
CA ILE A 660 -6.04 3.85 34.79
C ILE A 660 -4.78 4.69 34.71
N GLU A 661 -4.71 5.56 33.71
CA GLU A 661 -3.55 6.43 33.46
C GLU A 661 -4.04 7.85 33.17
N SER A 662 -3.64 8.81 34.02
CA SER A 662 -3.91 10.25 33.82
C SER A 662 -5.39 10.57 33.53
N GLY A 663 -6.32 9.96 34.27
CA GLY A 663 -7.77 10.17 34.11
C GLY A 663 -8.40 9.43 32.91
N ARG A 664 -7.64 8.58 32.21
CA ARG A 664 -8.12 7.69 31.16
C ARG A 664 -8.21 6.26 31.69
N VAL A 665 -9.30 5.57 31.38
CA VAL A 665 -9.55 4.21 31.86
C VAL A 665 -9.48 3.26 30.68
N GLY A 666 -8.62 2.24 30.77
CA GLY A 666 -8.57 1.13 29.83
C GLY A 666 -9.45 -0.01 30.32
N VAL A 667 -10.30 -0.53 29.44
CA VAL A 667 -11.24 -1.61 29.73
C VAL A 667 -11.13 -2.75 28.72
N GLN A 668 -11.44 -3.97 29.16
CA GLN A 668 -11.59 -5.15 28.33
C GLN A 668 -13.05 -5.58 28.30
N PHE A 669 -13.59 -5.85 27.12
CA PHE A 669 -14.97 -6.33 26.98
C PHE A 669 -15.08 -7.81 27.36
N GLN A 670 -16.20 -8.17 27.96
CA GLN A 670 -16.56 -9.53 28.33
C GLN A 670 -17.90 -9.88 27.68
N TYR A 671 -17.83 -10.46 26.49
CA TYR A 671 -19.00 -10.84 25.71
C TYR A 671 -19.74 -12.01 26.35
N ARG A 672 -21.05 -11.86 26.54
CA ARG A 672 -21.94 -12.96 26.97
C ARG A 672 -22.43 -13.80 25.81
N ASP A 673 -22.53 -13.19 24.64
CA ASP A 673 -23.02 -13.79 23.41
C ASP A 673 -22.33 -13.14 22.20
N MET A 674 -22.49 -13.79 21.04
CA MET A 674 -21.91 -13.33 19.77
C MET A 674 -22.54 -12.03 19.28
N GLN A 675 -23.78 -11.74 19.68
CA GLN A 675 -24.50 -10.55 19.22
C GLN A 675 -23.91 -9.28 19.84
N GLN A 676 -23.48 -9.32 21.11
CA GLN A 676 -22.73 -8.23 21.73
C GLN A 676 -21.40 -7.96 21.01
N LYS A 677 -20.68 -9.01 20.59
CA LYS A 677 -19.45 -8.85 19.80
C LYS A 677 -19.76 -8.28 18.41
N ALA A 678 -20.82 -8.76 17.76
CA ALA A 678 -21.28 -8.25 16.47
C ALA A 678 -21.60 -6.74 16.50
N GLU A 679 -22.21 -6.25 17.58
CA GLU A 679 -22.49 -4.82 17.78
C GLU A 679 -21.21 -3.98 17.95
N ILE A 680 -20.19 -4.50 18.65
CA ILE A 680 -18.88 -3.82 18.73
C ILE A 680 -18.16 -3.82 17.38
N VAL A 681 -18.20 -4.94 16.66
CA VAL A 681 -17.65 -5.03 15.29
C VAL A 681 -18.34 -4.01 14.38
N ASP A 682 -19.67 -3.90 14.41
CA ASP A 682 -20.39 -2.89 13.62
C ASP A 682 -20.08 -1.45 14.06
N LEU A 683 -19.93 -1.20 15.37
CA LEU A 683 -19.56 0.11 15.89
C LEU A 683 -18.18 0.58 15.36
N ILE A 684 -17.25 -0.36 15.18
CA ILE A 684 -15.87 -0.09 14.75
C ILE A 684 -15.76 -0.06 13.21
N TYR A 685 -16.37 -1.03 12.53
CA TYR A 685 -16.17 -1.32 11.12
C TYR A 685 -17.39 -1.05 10.22
N GLY A 686 -18.58 -0.91 10.80
CA GLY A 686 -19.85 -0.93 10.07
C GLY A 686 -20.17 0.32 9.25
N ASP A 687 -19.58 1.48 9.56
CA ASP A 687 -19.88 2.76 8.90
C ASP A 687 -18.75 3.22 7.94
N SER A 688 -19.02 3.11 6.63
CA SER A 688 -18.10 3.57 5.59
C SER A 688 -17.84 5.08 5.62
N GLN A 689 -18.80 5.90 6.07
CA GLN A 689 -18.60 7.35 6.16
C GLN A 689 -17.61 7.70 7.28
N HIS A 690 -17.67 6.98 8.39
CA HIS A 690 -16.71 7.14 9.47
C HIS A 690 -15.30 6.76 9.02
N LEU A 691 -15.19 5.66 8.28
CA LEU A 691 -13.93 5.21 7.70
C LEU A 691 -13.34 6.23 6.71
N GLU A 692 -14.14 6.73 5.78
CA GLU A 692 -13.70 7.73 4.81
C GLU A 692 -13.28 9.04 5.51
N ALA A 693 -14.05 9.49 6.51
CA ALA A 693 -13.71 10.67 7.32
C ALA A 693 -12.39 10.51 8.09
N ARG A 694 -12.03 9.28 8.50
CA ARG A 694 -10.75 8.97 9.13
C ARG A 694 -9.59 9.10 8.13
N LEU A 695 -9.76 8.59 6.91
CA LEU A 695 -8.75 8.68 5.84
C LEU A 695 -8.53 10.14 5.41
N GLU A 696 -9.60 10.91 5.24
CA GLU A 696 -9.55 12.33 4.85
C GLU A 696 -8.73 13.21 5.80
N ARG A 697 -8.61 12.86 7.09
CA ARG A 697 -7.75 13.58 8.05
C ARG A 697 -6.27 13.56 7.68
N ARG A 698 -5.83 12.52 6.97
CA ARG A 698 -4.45 12.33 6.53
C ARG A 698 -4.22 12.88 5.12
N ARG A 699 -5.26 13.04 4.31
CA ARG A 699 -5.20 13.52 2.92
C ARG A 699 -4.96 15.02 2.81
N LYS A 700 -3.81 15.46 3.33
CA LYS A 700 -3.38 16.87 3.36
C LYS A 700 -2.31 17.12 2.32
N ARG A 701 -2.33 18.31 1.74
CA ARG A 701 -1.28 18.77 0.82
C ARG A 701 -0.26 19.60 1.61
N ILE A 702 1.01 19.37 1.33
CA ILE A 702 2.12 20.19 1.83
C ILE A 702 2.93 20.75 0.66
N THR A 703 3.75 21.77 0.93
CA THR A 703 4.63 22.34 -0.09
C THR A 703 5.83 21.42 -0.34
N PHE A 704 6.44 21.55 -1.52
CA PHE A 704 7.64 20.80 -1.89
C PHE A 704 8.76 20.96 -0.85
N PHE A 705 9.06 22.20 -0.45
CA PHE A 705 10.08 22.48 0.56
C PHE A 705 9.73 21.86 1.92
N ALA A 706 8.47 21.93 2.35
CA ALA A 706 8.03 21.31 3.60
C ALA A 706 8.18 19.78 3.57
N ALA A 707 7.92 19.14 2.42
CA ALA A 707 8.10 17.69 2.28
C ALA A 707 9.58 17.27 2.43
N TYR A 708 10.49 18.00 1.78
CA TYR A 708 11.93 17.73 1.89
C TYR A 708 12.45 17.95 3.31
N LEU A 709 12.07 19.05 3.96
CA LEU A 709 12.44 19.32 5.35
C LEU A 709 11.86 18.26 6.31
N TYR A 710 10.61 17.83 6.06
CA TYR A 710 9.97 16.79 6.84
C TYR A 710 10.74 15.47 6.74
N ILE A 711 11.08 15.02 5.52
CA ILE A 711 11.90 13.81 5.33
C ILE A 711 13.28 13.99 5.94
N ALA A 712 13.97 15.11 5.74
CA ALA A 712 15.27 15.36 6.37
C ALA A 712 15.22 15.20 7.90
N LYS A 713 14.18 15.74 8.55
CA LYS A 713 13.96 15.59 10.00
C LYS A 713 13.71 14.13 10.38
N LYS A 714 12.92 13.39 9.61
CA LYS A 714 12.64 11.97 9.84
C LYS A 714 13.87 11.10 9.63
N SER A 715 14.68 11.38 8.61
CA SER A 715 15.97 10.73 8.35
C SER A 715 16.93 10.95 9.52
N ALA A 716 17.10 12.20 9.98
CA ALA A 716 17.97 12.51 11.12
C ALA A 716 17.50 11.81 12.41
N ALA A 717 16.20 11.84 12.71
CA ALA A 717 15.64 11.14 13.86
C ALA A 717 15.81 9.62 13.75
N GLY A 718 15.56 9.04 12.57
CA GLY A 718 15.72 7.61 12.29
C GLY A 718 17.17 7.14 12.46
N LEU A 719 18.14 7.92 11.96
CA LEU A 719 19.57 7.65 12.15
C LEU A 719 19.96 7.75 13.63
N GLY A 720 19.56 8.82 14.33
CA GLY A 720 19.84 8.98 15.75
C GLY A 720 19.29 7.82 16.60
N ASN A 721 18.08 7.36 16.28
CA ASN A 721 17.47 6.20 16.91
C ASN A 721 18.25 4.90 16.64
N ASN A 722 18.70 4.67 15.39
CA ASN A 722 19.54 3.52 15.04
C ASN A 722 20.87 3.53 15.82
N VAL A 723 21.57 4.67 15.83
CA VAL A 723 22.85 4.83 16.54
C VAL A 723 22.66 4.59 18.04
N SER A 724 21.62 5.19 18.64
CA SER A 724 21.29 4.98 20.05
C SER A 724 21.00 3.51 20.36
N PHE A 725 20.21 2.84 19.51
CA PHE A 725 19.90 1.42 19.67
C PHE A 725 21.16 0.54 19.62
N ILE A 726 22.02 0.73 18.60
CA ILE A 726 23.28 -0.02 18.45
C ILE A 726 24.22 0.26 19.63
N ALA A 727 24.36 1.51 20.05
CA ALA A 727 25.21 1.88 21.18
C ALA A 727 24.74 1.21 22.48
N VAL A 728 23.43 1.26 22.78
CA VAL A 728 22.84 0.60 23.95
C VAL A 728 23.00 -0.92 23.88
N GLN A 729 22.78 -1.53 22.71
CA GLN A 729 22.94 -2.97 22.53
C GLN A 729 24.41 -3.40 22.68
N SER A 730 25.35 -2.62 22.14
CA SER A 730 26.79 -2.86 22.28
C SER A 730 27.24 -2.73 23.72
N LEU A 731 26.77 -1.70 24.45
CA LEU A 731 27.03 -1.53 25.87
C LEU A 731 26.46 -2.69 26.70
N ARG A 732 25.23 -3.13 26.43
CA ARG A 732 24.63 -4.30 27.08
C ARG A 732 25.43 -5.57 26.82
N SER A 733 25.82 -5.82 25.57
CA SER A 733 26.65 -6.96 25.21
C SER A 733 28.02 -6.91 25.89
N LEU A 734 28.64 -5.73 25.95
CA LEU A 734 29.89 -5.51 26.69
C LEU A 734 29.70 -5.80 28.17
N MET A 735 28.64 -5.28 28.80
CA MET A 735 28.31 -5.52 30.22
C MET A 735 28.00 -7.00 30.50
N GLU A 736 27.29 -7.69 29.62
CA GLU A 736 27.03 -9.13 29.76
C GLU A 736 28.33 -9.94 29.62
N ASN A 737 29.21 -9.56 28.69
CA ASN A 737 30.50 -10.20 28.50
C ASN A 737 31.45 -9.92 29.68
N THR A 738 31.48 -8.69 30.22
CA THR A 738 32.25 -8.38 31.43
C THR A 738 31.66 -9.07 32.66
N HIS A 739 30.33 -9.16 32.79
CA HIS A 739 29.67 -9.90 33.86
C HIS A 739 29.97 -11.40 33.79
N LYS A 740 29.95 -12.01 32.59
CA LYS A 740 30.40 -13.40 32.37
C LYS A 740 31.87 -13.57 32.73
N LEU A 741 32.74 -12.64 32.35
CA LEU A 741 34.17 -12.64 32.73
C LEU A 741 34.35 -12.53 34.26
N PHE A 742 33.58 -11.69 34.93
CA PHE A 742 33.59 -11.53 36.38
C PHE A 742 33.04 -12.75 37.10
N ILE A 743 31.95 -13.38 36.63
CA ILE A 743 31.41 -14.62 37.20
C ILE A 743 32.38 -15.78 37.00
N VAL A 744 32.97 -15.91 35.81
CA VAL A 744 33.95 -16.97 35.52
C VAL A 744 35.21 -16.77 36.37
N ARG A 745 35.73 -15.55 36.49
CA ARG A 745 36.87 -15.25 37.36
C ARG A 745 36.54 -15.38 38.85
N ALA A 746 35.36 -14.96 39.29
CA ALA A 746 34.92 -15.09 40.68
C ALA A 746 34.69 -16.56 41.06
N ARG A 747 34.14 -17.39 40.17
CA ARG A 747 34.09 -18.85 40.36
C ARG A 747 35.48 -19.45 40.44
N HIS A 748 36.41 -19.05 39.56
CA HIS A 748 37.79 -19.54 39.57
C HIS A 748 38.53 -19.14 40.86
N TRP A 749 38.36 -17.90 41.32
CA TRP A 749 38.89 -17.41 42.60
C TRP A 749 38.24 -18.11 43.80
N TRP A 750 36.92 -18.34 43.79
CA TRP A 750 36.23 -19.09 44.85
C TRP A 750 36.74 -20.54 44.94
N THR A 751 36.94 -21.21 43.81
CA THR A 751 37.54 -22.56 43.80
C THR A 751 39.00 -22.55 44.26
N LEU A 752 39.80 -21.52 43.93
CA LEU A 752 41.20 -21.43 44.38
C LEU A 752 41.35 -21.05 45.86
N VAL A 753 40.42 -20.28 46.41
CA VAL A 753 40.48 -19.77 47.80
C VAL A 753 39.80 -20.72 48.80
N PHE A 754 38.79 -21.49 48.38
CA PHE A 754 37.99 -22.32 49.29
C PHE A 754 38.05 -23.84 49.05
N SER A 755 38.82 -24.35 48.07
CA SER A 755 39.03 -25.81 47.93
C SER A 755 40.10 -26.39 48.85
N GLY A 756 40.63 -25.61 49.80
CA GLY A 756 41.64 -26.04 50.75
C GLY A 756 41.11 -26.09 52.18
N ARG A 757 40.07 -26.92 52.45
CA ARG A 757 39.77 -27.53 53.77
C ARG A 757 38.43 -28.28 53.75
N SER A 758 38.50 -29.60 53.58
CA SER A 758 37.62 -30.57 54.24
C SER A 758 38.15 -31.99 53.95
N ASP A 759 39.35 -32.26 54.45
CA ASP A 759 39.75 -33.61 54.89
C ASP A 759 40.01 -33.48 56.40
N CYS A 760 38.97 -33.77 57.18
CA CYS A 760 38.97 -34.20 58.58
C CYS A 760 37.52 -34.53 58.98
#